data_AF-A0A0V1CGQ8-F1
#
_entry.id   AF-A0A0V1CGQ8-F1
#
_cell.length_a   1.000
_cell.length_b   1.000
_cell.length_c   1.000
_cell.angle_alpha   90.00
_cell.angle_beta   90.00
_cell.angle_gamma   90.00
#
_symmetry.space_group_name_H-M   'P 1'
#
loop_
_entity.id
_entity.type
_entity.pdbx_description
1 polymer ?
#
loop_
_entity_poly.entity_id
_entity_poly.type
_entity_poly.pdbx_seq_one_letter_code
_entity_poly.pdbx_strand_id
1 'polypeptide(L)'
;MSHKFDSFLTLRIPSEPEKKFFDCKNSAVLHSKTGHKLCSSSFALSLFIAFSEVGNIGWQVGWEKLKMQFIKFNNEGNENFSTHARKRKNFTGRYFTHPAVEESKKSPSSNEYFGKFEELKHYIEQLSRTVQSDEANMSEEEKSILFKNLLSECHGHEISVLREKDCFNNLLIIIGNNASIAMELLWKIVKIRKKDILTLMTSYGGALEKLLAVALNESEGSRKASVLLKLSEIALENVDSLSVQHGGSHLLRRLGSAISGVEKCAHNGATPIFSAKNENEPKRFEANFLNQAEFISIYNNLAGRVLNWKSIREFANREPFSLLVQDFIAYDSSFNCTFVNGLLPSILEENKKTVYSMLTNKQASRVWDQYIRFSSIENVLKLYENCFRGSVARLISDQYANYPLQQMIRKVDDSVLAKELYEEVLQCFDEIWKARLYGVVHSLCIFVREKPQLETILVEKIKTVLNCRDPKICEAHFLRCLLSMQRYVQDKVFLKKIKYFGSVLTQTLATFSTKEFFFEQMLNLPYEDFLQISSTSLGSYAVEALVKAAETLDQRRAVVNKILPITFKLANGRFGSRVLECVWENCDVEERLPIMDAMLKCSLNSQTGKLLAAKFSLDKYKISCWSTARMPNALPDLHTIQELKDIAHKLRIHSIRATNASNSGHPTSCCSMAEIMSVLFFHTMKYDPKNPRDPYNDRFILSKGHAGPILYACWVEAGLIPESELLNLRKIDSDLEGHPTPRLSFVDVATGSLGQGLSCAAGMAYVMKFMDKIDSRVYCVLGDGESAEGSVWEALHFAGMYELDNLVAIFDINRLGQSQPASLGHRIDVYQQRFEAFGWNVECVDGHDVEALCRSFSSAAGVKHKPTAIVAKTFKALGKEAAAALEAINSRIKNFDHHKLSINLPRIDPSKPLKANDFSNVKLSEPPNYKIGEKVATRLAYGTALVKLGKSCDRVVALDGDVKNSTFADKFKNAFPDRFIECFISEQNMQLAAAREAERCLFVAPLLHFLQEHLISFGWAPFLVPTSSAADRMQACRLVSLFRSRSIMQMYSLPCPGEDGPSQMGLEDIAMFRTLPGSTVFYPSDAVSCERAVELAARVNGICFIRTGRPNTPVIYSNEEQFSIGQAKIVRHSDKDRLMIVTAGVTLFEAFTAADVLAKEKGLHVCICDLFTVKPIDKRTLAEQAKRVGGKVLTVEDHYPEGGIGDAVASALAEYSDIQLTSLAVNALPRSGPPDSLMDMFGISAKHIIEACVQLAGHA
;
A
#
# COMPACT_ATOMS: atom_id res chain seq x y z
N MET A 1 -14.72 -65.18 -0.56
CA MET A 1 -14.28 -65.52 0.81
C MET A 1 -13.00 -64.72 1.04
N SER A 2 -12.93 -63.63 1.82
CA SER A 2 -13.48 -63.40 3.17
C SER A 2 -12.99 -64.52 4.10
N HIS A 3 -12.26 -64.31 5.18
CA HIS A 3 -12.51 -63.49 6.38
C HIS A 3 -11.51 -64.01 7.46
N LYS A 4 -11.23 -63.47 8.65
CA LYS A 4 -11.67 -62.34 9.48
C LYS A 4 -10.68 -62.28 10.67
N PHE A 5 -10.22 -61.11 11.10
CA PHE A 5 -10.74 -60.30 12.23
C PHE A 5 -10.65 -60.94 13.62
N ASP A 6 -9.99 -60.23 14.52
CA ASP A 6 -10.46 -60.02 15.89
C ASP A 6 -10.07 -58.60 16.37
N SER A 7 -11.10 -57.80 16.65
CA SER A 7 -11.21 -56.69 17.62
C SER A 7 -12.18 -55.65 17.06
N PHE A 8 -13.44 -55.79 17.44
CA PHE A 8 -14.62 -55.34 16.72
C PHE A 8 -15.64 -54.78 17.74
N LEU A 9 -16.47 -53.84 17.25
CA LEU A 9 -17.90 -53.63 17.56
C LEU A 9 -18.35 -52.92 18.86
N THR A 10 -18.85 -51.69 18.66
CA THR A 10 -20.20 -51.14 19.01
C THR A 10 -20.89 -51.49 20.34
N LEU A 11 -21.53 -50.49 20.97
CA LEU A 11 -23.01 -50.38 21.16
C LEU A 11 -23.49 -49.09 21.89
N ARG A 12 -24.81 -48.83 21.79
CA ARG A 12 -25.67 -47.75 22.37
C ARG A 12 -25.68 -47.69 23.93
N ILE A 13 -26.22 -46.62 24.55
CA ILE A 13 -26.80 -46.66 25.93
C ILE A 13 -28.03 -47.60 25.93
N PRO A 14 -28.19 -48.57 26.87
CA PRO A 14 -28.91 -48.36 28.15
C PRO A 14 -28.34 -49.08 29.39
N SER A 15 -28.84 -48.65 30.56
CA SER A 15 -28.77 -49.23 31.92
C SER A 15 -27.40 -49.38 32.59
N GLU A 16 -27.16 -48.48 33.56
CA GLU A 16 -26.78 -48.72 34.98
C GLU A 16 -26.37 -50.14 35.44
N PRO A 17 -25.71 -50.30 36.62
CA PRO A 17 -25.09 -49.30 37.50
C PRO A 17 -23.68 -49.76 38.00
N GLU A 18 -23.14 -48.99 38.93
CA GLU A 18 -22.21 -49.42 39.99
C GLU A 18 -20.71 -49.31 39.69
N LYS A 19 -20.10 -48.24 40.23
CA LYS A 19 -19.41 -48.19 41.54
C LYS A 19 -17.96 -48.63 41.33
N LYS A 20 -16.96 -47.77 41.48
CA LYS A 20 -16.61 -47.08 42.73
C LYS A 20 -15.42 -46.17 42.38
N PHE A 21 -15.53 -44.87 42.66
CA PHE A 21 -14.90 -44.19 43.83
C PHE A 21 -13.39 -44.06 43.61
N PHE A 22 -12.72 -42.91 43.68
CA PHE A 22 -12.79 -41.72 44.55
C PHE A 22 -11.78 -40.71 43.90
N ASP A 23 -11.78 -39.39 44.03
CA ASP A 23 -12.55 -38.47 44.86
C ASP A 23 -12.39 -37.02 44.35
N CYS A 24 -13.43 -36.26 44.69
CA CYS A 24 -13.61 -34.82 44.89
C CYS A 24 -12.99 -33.77 43.95
N LYS A 25 -13.79 -32.96 43.22
CA LYS A 25 -14.81 -31.95 43.68
C LYS A 25 -14.13 -30.71 44.29
N ASN A 26 -14.55 -29.46 44.03
CA ASN A 26 -15.88 -28.88 43.77
C ASN A 26 -15.67 -27.52 43.05
N SER A 27 -16.37 -27.14 41.98
CA SER A 27 -17.82 -26.83 41.78
C SER A 27 -18.15 -25.35 42.10
N ALA A 28 -18.58 -24.53 41.13
CA ALA A 28 -19.91 -24.39 40.49
C ALA A 28 -20.71 -23.20 41.13
N VAL A 29 -21.78 -22.58 40.62
CA VAL A 29 -22.89 -22.93 39.70
C VAL A 29 -23.61 -21.61 39.28
N LEU A 30 -24.38 -21.67 38.17
CA LEU A 30 -25.76 -21.15 37.90
C LEU A 30 -25.85 -20.36 36.56
N HIS A 31 -26.35 -20.96 35.47
CA HIS A 31 -27.77 -21.15 35.05
C HIS A 31 -28.42 -19.86 34.47
N SER A 32 -29.23 -19.85 33.41
CA SER A 32 -29.77 -20.87 32.50
C SER A 32 -30.68 -20.19 31.44
N LYS A 33 -31.00 -20.95 30.36
CA LYS A 33 -32.20 -20.93 29.47
C LYS A 33 -32.21 -19.89 28.34
N THR A 34 -32.62 -20.13 27.09
CA THR A 34 -33.16 -21.23 26.23
C THR A 34 -33.38 -20.56 24.85
N GLY A 35 -33.35 -21.16 23.65
CA GLY A 35 -33.33 -22.55 23.23
C GLY A 35 -33.13 -22.69 21.71
N HIS A 36 -32.81 -23.95 21.33
CA HIS A 36 -32.91 -24.70 20.07
C HIS A 36 -33.25 -23.98 18.73
N LYS A 37 -32.68 -24.35 17.57
CA LYS A 37 -32.71 -25.69 16.96
C LYS A 37 -31.68 -25.87 15.82
N LEU A 38 -31.25 -27.13 15.65
CA LEU A 38 -30.21 -27.70 14.77
C LEU A 38 -30.61 -27.91 13.29
N CYS A 39 -29.61 -27.96 12.39
CA CYS A 39 -29.27 -29.06 11.45
C CYS A 39 -28.06 -28.62 10.58
N SER A 40 -26.83 -29.11 10.82
CA SER A 40 -26.15 -30.28 10.22
C SER A 40 -25.89 -30.17 8.69
N SER A 41 -24.63 -29.96 8.28
CA SER A 41 -23.71 -30.97 7.67
C SER A 41 -23.56 -30.68 6.16
N SER A 42 -22.42 -30.68 5.46
CA SER A 42 -21.14 -31.36 5.63
C SER A 42 -20.04 -30.69 4.77
N PHE A 43 -18.81 -31.02 5.11
CA PHE A 43 -17.54 -30.86 4.41
C PHE A 43 -17.46 -31.48 2.98
N ALA A 44 -16.38 -31.11 2.26
CA ALA A 44 -15.88 -31.49 0.92
C ALA A 44 -16.31 -30.53 -0.22
N LEU A 45 -15.48 -30.03 -1.12
CA LEU A 45 -14.18 -30.47 -1.65
C LEU A 45 -13.46 -29.28 -2.31
N SER A 46 -12.13 -29.36 -2.39
CA SER A 46 -11.19 -28.43 -3.02
C SER A 46 -11.30 -28.31 -4.55
N LEU A 47 -10.67 -27.25 -5.09
CA LEU A 47 -10.17 -27.06 -6.47
C LEU A 47 -11.17 -26.65 -7.59
N PHE A 48 -11.15 -25.36 -7.99
CA PHE A 48 -11.01 -24.88 -9.39
C PHE A 48 -11.03 -23.32 -9.48
N ILE A 49 -9.85 -22.73 -9.75
CA ILE A 49 -9.50 -21.65 -10.73
C ILE A 49 -10.49 -20.46 -10.89
N ALA A 50 -10.14 -19.23 -10.51
CA ALA A 50 -9.43 -18.16 -11.25
C ALA A 50 -10.19 -17.49 -12.42
N PHE A 51 -9.91 -16.18 -12.58
CA PHE A 51 -10.36 -15.20 -13.61
C PHE A 51 -11.74 -14.55 -13.47
N SER A 52 -11.76 -13.35 -12.87
CA SER A 52 -12.27 -12.14 -13.55
C SER A 52 -11.92 -10.87 -12.77
N GLU A 53 -11.68 -9.78 -13.52
CA GLU A 53 -11.55 -8.37 -13.11
C GLU A 53 -10.14 -7.83 -12.89
N VAL A 54 -9.36 -7.83 -13.98
CA VAL A 54 -8.66 -6.63 -14.43
C VAL A 54 -9.64 -5.82 -15.29
N GLY A 55 -9.80 -4.53 -15.00
CA GLY A 55 -10.46 -3.59 -15.91
C GLY A 55 -10.91 -2.30 -15.24
N ASN A 56 -10.00 -1.34 -15.08
CA ASN A 56 -10.26 0.09 -15.35
C ASN A 56 -9.06 0.97 -14.95
N ILE A 57 -8.12 1.16 -15.89
CA ILE A 57 -7.48 2.47 -16.10
C ILE A 57 -7.37 2.64 -17.61
N GLY A 58 -7.93 3.73 -18.13
CA GLY A 58 -7.61 4.16 -19.48
C GLY A 58 -8.33 5.39 -20.02
N TRP A 59 -7.57 6.49 -20.09
CA TRP A 59 -7.57 7.47 -21.18
C TRP A 59 -8.55 8.65 -21.16
N GLN A 60 -8.06 9.77 -20.61
CA GLN A 60 -8.28 11.11 -21.19
C GLN A 60 -7.17 11.39 -22.23
N VAL A 61 -7.57 12.12 -23.27
CA VAL A 61 -6.80 12.69 -24.40
C VAL A 61 -6.69 11.80 -25.65
N GLY A 62 -7.51 12.14 -26.66
CA GLY A 62 -7.38 11.64 -28.03
C GLY A 62 -8.64 11.73 -28.93
N TRP A 63 -9.60 12.61 -28.64
CA TRP A 63 -10.94 12.61 -29.27
C TRP A 63 -11.05 13.37 -30.62
N GLU A 64 -10.00 13.44 -31.46
CA GLU A 64 -10.06 14.27 -32.68
C GLU A 64 -9.50 13.61 -33.96
N LYS A 65 -9.44 12.26 -34.07
CA LYS A 65 -8.87 11.65 -35.29
C LYS A 65 -9.48 10.37 -35.89
N LEU A 66 -10.68 9.93 -35.51
CA LEU A 66 -11.36 8.79 -36.17
C LEU A 66 -12.85 9.04 -36.37
N LYS A 67 -13.18 10.03 -37.21
CA LYS A 67 -14.56 10.38 -37.60
C LYS A 67 -14.90 10.07 -39.06
N MET A 68 -14.16 9.20 -39.75
CA MET A 68 -14.56 8.74 -41.09
C MET A 68 -14.17 7.29 -41.33
N GLN A 69 -15.11 6.56 -41.96
CA GLN A 69 -15.09 5.15 -42.37
C GLN A 69 -15.57 4.15 -41.31
N PHE A 70 -16.89 3.92 -41.26
CA PHE A 70 -17.49 2.64 -41.69
C PHE A 70 -19.03 2.72 -41.57
N ILE A 71 -19.65 3.33 -42.58
CA ILE A 71 -21.04 3.05 -42.98
C ILE A 71 -20.93 2.15 -44.20
N LYS A 72 -21.24 0.85 -44.05
CA LYS A 72 -21.75 -0.10 -45.06
C LYS A 72 -21.53 -1.52 -44.55
N PHE A 73 -22.58 -2.15 -44.04
CA PHE A 73 -23.18 -3.35 -44.62
C PHE A 73 -24.32 -3.80 -43.72
N ASN A 74 -25.52 -3.80 -44.28
CA ASN A 74 -26.74 -4.32 -43.69
C ASN A 74 -27.27 -5.41 -44.64
N ASN A 75 -27.94 -6.40 -44.05
CA ASN A 75 -28.80 -7.44 -44.63
C ASN A 75 -28.14 -8.74 -45.12
N GLU A 76 -28.35 -9.85 -44.39
CA GLU A 76 -29.32 -10.92 -44.74
C GLU A 76 -29.30 -12.08 -43.70
N GLY A 77 -30.50 -12.53 -43.27
CA GLY A 77 -30.85 -13.96 -43.22
C GLY A 77 -30.47 -14.86 -42.02
N ASN A 78 -31.32 -14.84 -40.98
CA ASN A 78 -31.90 -15.95 -40.19
C ASN A 78 -31.20 -17.31 -39.91
N GLU A 79 -31.31 -17.66 -38.62
CA GLU A 79 -31.77 -18.93 -38.00
C GLU A 79 -30.81 -19.85 -37.21
N ASN A 80 -31.32 -20.18 -36.00
CA ASN A 80 -30.95 -21.23 -35.04
C ASN A 80 -29.76 -20.99 -34.10
N PHE A 81 -30.05 -20.58 -32.85
CA PHE A 81 -30.04 -21.52 -31.70
C PHE A 81 -30.61 -20.85 -30.44
N SER A 82 -31.74 -21.38 -29.96
CA SER A 82 -32.22 -21.23 -28.58
C SER A 82 -31.54 -22.36 -27.77
N THR A 83 -30.94 -22.16 -26.60
CA THR A 83 -31.61 -22.00 -25.29
C THR A 83 -30.48 -22.06 -24.24
N HIS A 84 -30.41 -21.08 -23.32
CA HIS A 84 -30.05 -21.17 -21.89
C HIS A 84 -29.59 -19.81 -21.33
N ALA A 85 -30.54 -18.92 -21.03
CA ALA A 85 -30.36 -17.83 -20.06
C ALA A 85 -31.71 -17.24 -19.61
N ARG A 86 -32.55 -18.06 -18.96
CA ARG A 86 -33.67 -17.58 -18.15
C ARG A 86 -33.22 -17.58 -16.69
N LYS A 87 -32.82 -16.41 -16.18
CA LYS A 87 -32.98 -15.92 -14.78
C LYS A 87 -32.12 -14.67 -14.57
N ARG A 88 -32.60 -13.52 -15.03
CA ARG A 88 -32.34 -12.13 -14.51
C ARG A 88 -32.93 -11.10 -15.51
N LYS A 89 -34.23 -11.21 -15.77
CA LYS A 89 -35.05 -10.15 -16.39
C LYS A 89 -36.43 -10.27 -15.79
N ASN A 90 -36.73 -9.39 -14.85
CA ASN A 90 -38.06 -9.00 -14.40
C ASN A 90 -37.84 -7.81 -13.48
N PHE A 91 -37.74 -6.59 -14.03
CA PHE A 91 -38.20 -5.33 -13.40
C PHE A 91 -37.98 -4.10 -14.29
N THR A 92 -38.03 -4.24 -15.62
CA THR A 92 -38.22 -3.09 -16.54
C THR A 92 -38.82 -3.61 -17.83
N GLY A 93 -40.13 -3.48 -18.00
CA GLY A 93 -40.79 -3.88 -19.24
C GLY A 93 -42.23 -4.31 -19.05
N ARG A 94 -43.13 -3.34 -18.91
CA ARG A 94 -44.48 -3.34 -19.49
C ARG A 94 -44.97 -1.89 -19.38
N TYR A 95 -44.88 -1.16 -20.48
CA TYR A 95 -45.96 -0.38 -21.09
C TYR A 95 -45.39 0.30 -22.35
N PHE A 96 -45.57 -0.43 -23.46
CA PHE A 96 -45.66 -0.06 -24.87
C PHE A 96 -44.88 1.13 -25.48
N THR A 97 -44.03 0.76 -26.44
CA THR A 97 -43.73 1.49 -27.68
C THR A 97 -44.94 1.54 -28.62
N HIS A 98 -45.25 2.72 -29.22
CA HIS A 98 -45.52 2.94 -30.66
C HIS A 98 -46.01 4.39 -30.96
N PRO A 99 -46.02 4.87 -32.23
CA PRO A 99 -44.92 5.34 -33.07
C PRO A 99 -45.06 6.85 -33.41
N ALA A 100 -44.09 7.40 -34.15
CA ALA A 100 -44.22 8.73 -34.74
C ALA A 100 -45.37 8.80 -35.76
N VAL A 101 -46.15 9.89 -35.75
CA VAL A 101 -46.52 10.77 -36.90
C VAL A 101 -47.71 11.70 -36.55
N GLU A 102 -47.53 12.98 -36.90
CA GLU A 102 -48.47 14.07 -37.23
C GLU A 102 -49.46 14.70 -36.24
N GLU A 103 -49.46 16.03 -36.32
CA GLU A 103 -50.41 16.98 -35.75
C GLU A 103 -51.87 16.62 -36.10
N SER A 104 -52.69 16.36 -35.08
CA SER A 104 -54.11 16.68 -35.17
C SER A 104 -54.64 17.22 -33.85
N LYS A 105 -55.20 18.42 -33.94
CA LYS A 105 -55.85 19.16 -32.85
C LYS A 105 -57.04 18.36 -32.32
N LYS A 106 -56.99 17.93 -31.06
CA LYS A 106 -58.16 17.77 -30.17
C LYS A 106 -57.68 17.73 -28.71
N SER A 107 -58.17 18.65 -27.89
CA SER A 107 -57.95 18.65 -26.44
C SER A 107 -58.67 17.45 -25.80
N PRO A 108 -57.99 16.62 -25.00
CA PRO A 108 -58.62 15.47 -24.34
C PRO A 108 -59.54 15.92 -23.20
N SER A 109 -60.60 15.14 -22.96
CA SER A 109 -61.66 15.43 -21.98
C SER A 109 -61.22 15.15 -20.52
N SER A 110 -61.88 15.77 -19.54
CA SER A 110 -61.53 15.74 -18.11
C SER A 110 -61.48 14.34 -17.47
N ASN A 111 -62.09 13.32 -18.09
CA ASN A 111 -62.04 11.94 -17.60
C ASN A 111 -60.77 11.17 -18.02
N GLU A 112 -60.02 11.62 -19.04
CA GLU A 112 -58.71 11.04 -19.37
C GLU A 112 -57.59 11.54 -18.44
N TYR A 113 -57.76 12.70 -17.80
CA TYR A 113 -56.79 13.28 -16.87
C TYR A 113 -56.70 12.51 -15.54
N PHE A 114 -57.80 11.91 -15.07
CA PHE A 114 -57.84 11.19 -13.80
C PHE A 114 -57.15 9.82 -13.85
N GLY A 115 -57.23 9.10 -14.98
CA GLY A 115 -56.51 7.84 -15.17
C GLY A 115 -54.99 8.02 -15.20
N LYS A 116 -54.51 9.09 -15.82
CA LYS A 116 -53.08 9.41 -15.92
C LYS A 116 -52.43 9.84 -14.60
N PHE A 117 -53.17 10.48 -13.69
CA PHE A 117 -52.62 10.94 -12.41
C PHE A 117 -52.42 9.80 -11.40
N GLU A 118 -53.35 8.84 -11.33
CA GLU A 118 -53.19 7.65 -10.48
C GLU A 118 -52.07 6.73 -10.99
N GLU A 119 -51.92 6.59 -12.31
CA GLU A 119 -50.77 5.91 -12.92
C GLU A 119 -49.45 6.60 -12.58
N LEU A 120 -49.40 7.94 -12.68
CA LEU A 120 -48.24 8.74 -12.32
C LEU A 120 -47.86 8.60 -10.83
N LYS A 121 -48.86 8.57 -9.93
CA LYS A 121 -48.66 8.35 -8.51
C LYS A 121 -48.03 6.98 -8.22
N HIS A 122 -48.55 5.93 -8.86
CA HIS A 122 -48.00 4.58 -8.69
C HIS A 122 -46.55 4.49 -9.22
N TYR A 123 -46.27 5.15 -10.35
CA TYR A 123 -44.93 5.22 -10.91
C TYR A 123 -43.92 5.92 -9.99
N ILE A 124 -44.29 7.07 -9.41
CA ILE A 124 -43.46 7.80 -8.44
C ILE A 124 -43.18 6.94 -7.19
N GLU A 125 -44.16 6.17 -6.71
CA GLU A 125 -43.98 5.26 -5.59
C GLU A 125 -43.01 4.12 -5.90
N GLN A 126 -43.10 3.53 -7.10
CA GLN A 126 -42.20 2.46 -7.53
C GLN A 126 -40.76 2.96 -7.69
N LEU A 127 -40.55 4.10 -8.34
CA LEU A 127 -39.22 4.71 -8.51
C LEU A 127 -38.55 5.02 -7.18
N SER A 128 -39.31 5.56 -6.22
CA SER A 128 -38.83 5.86 -4.87
C SER A 128 -38.29 4.61 -4.16
N ARG A 129 -38.99 3.46 -4.27
CA ARG A 129 -38.52 2.18 -3.70
C ARG A 129 -37.24 1.68 -4.34
N THR A 130 -37.11 1.81 -5.66
CA THR A 130 -35.91 1.40 -6.41
C THR A 130 -34.69 2.22 -5.99
N VAL A 131 -34.84 3.54 -5.87
CA VAL A 131 -33.76 4.44 -5.42
C VAL A 131 -33.31 4.08 -4.00
N GLN A 132 -34.23 3.75 -3.09
CA GLN A 132 -33.90 3.35 -1.72
C GLN A 132 -33.19 1.99 -1.62
N SER A 133 -33.44 1.05 -2.52
CA SER A 133 -32.78 -0.27 -2.50
C SER A 133 -31.36 -0.25 -3.07
N ASP A 134 -31.05 0.65 -4.02
CA ASP A 134 -29.77 0.70 -4.75
C ASP A 134 -28.95 1.97 -4.47
N GLU A 135 -29.25 2.68 -3.37
CA GLU A 135 -28.69 4.01 -3.06
C GLU A 135 -27.15 4.05 -3.01
N ALA A 136 -26.49 2.93 -2.72
CA ALA A 136 -25.02 2.80 -2.69
C ALA A 136 -24.37 2.53 -4.05
N ASN A 137 -25.14 2.16 -5.09
CA ASN A 137 -24.63 1.67 -6.38
C ASN A 137 -25.03 2.55 -7.59
N MET A 138 -26.00 3.46 -7.46
CA MET A 138 -26.42 4.33 -8.58
C MET A 138 -25.53 5.57 -8.72
N SER A 139 -25.04 5.81 -9.95
CA SER A 139 -24.29 7.03 -10.30
C SER A 139 -25.18 8.27 -10.39
N GLU A 140 -24.59 9.47 -10.23
CA GLU A 140 -25.33 10.74 -10.34
C GLU A 140 -25.88 10.99 -11.75
N GLU A 141 -25.24 10.44 -12.79
CA GLU A 141 -25.72 10.52 -14.17
C GLU A 141 -26.98 9.66 -14.38
N GLU A 142 -27.04 8.45 -13.81
CA GLU A 142 -28.23 7.60 -13.84
C GLU A 142 -29.41 8.25 -13.11
N LYS A 143 -29.16 8.86 -11.94
CA LYS A 143 -30.18 9.62 -11.20
C LYS A 143 -30.69 10.82 -11.98
N SER A 144 -29.80 11.54 -12.68
CA SER A 144 -30.17 12.69 -13.53
C SER A 144 -31.05 12.27 -14.72
N ILE A 145 -30.74 11.15 -15.37
CA ILE A 145 -31.55 10.60 -16.47
C ILE A 145 -32.93 10.18 -15.97
N LEU A 146 -32.98 9.44 -14.85
CA LEU A 146 -34.22 8.97 -14.24
C LEU A 146 -35.15 10.14 -13.88
N PHE A 147 -34.58 11.23 -13.37
CA PHE A 147 -35.32 12.44 -13.05
C PHE A 147 -35.79 13.24 -14.27
N LYS A 148 -34.98 13.34 -15.33
CA LYS A 148 -35.42 14.00 -16.58
C LYS A 148 -36.62 13.29 -17.20
N ASN A 149 -36.63 11.95 -17.15
CA ASN A 149 -37.77 11.15 -17.60
C ASN A 149 -39.00 11.41 -16.72
N LEU A 150 -38.84 11.38 -15.39
CA LEU A 150 -39.92 11.70 -14.46
C LEU A 150 -40.50 13.11 -14.68
N LEU A 151 -39.64 14.13 -14.87
CA LEU A 151 -40.08 15.50 -15.15
C LEU A 151 -40.78 15.66 -16.49
N SER A 152 -40.49 14.79 -17.47
CA SER A 152 -41.22 14.73 -18.74
C SER A 152 -42.60 14.14 -18.54
N GLU A 153 -42.72 13.10 -17.70
CA GLU A 153 -43.99 12.44 -17.38
C GLU A 153 -44.88 13.27 -16.45
N CYS A 154 -44.30 14.05 -15.53
CA CYS A 154 -45.02 14.98 -14.66
C CYS A 154 -45.55 16.24 -15.37
N HIS A 155 -45.22 16.46 -16.64
CA HIS A 155 -45.47 17.73 -17.34
C HIS A 155 -46.96 18.13 -17.31
N GLY A 156 -47.28 19.24 -16.62
CA GLY A 156 -48.63 19.77 -16.46
C GLY A 156 -49.38 19.28 -15.21
N HIS A 157 -48.78 18.38 -14.43
CA HIS A 157 -49.34 17.80 -13.20
C HIS A 157 -48.53 18.15 -11.95
N GLU A 158 -47.50 18.99 -12.05
CA GLU A 158 -46.55 19.30 -10.98
C GLU A 158 -47.27 19.78 -9.71
N ILE A 159 -48.26 20.65 -9.84
CA ILE A 159 -49.01 21.18 -8.68
C ILE A 159 -49.83 20.09 -7.98
N SER A 160 -50.42 19.17 -8.73
CA SER A 160 -51.23 18.08 -8.17
C SER A 160 -50.34 17.07 -7.42
N VAL A 161 -49.16 16.73 -7.98
CA VAL A 161 -48.16 15.86 -7.34
C VAL A 161 -47.67 16.44 -6.01
N LEU A 162 -47.40 17.74 -5.97
CA LEU A 162 -46.88 18.40 -4.77
C LEU A 162 -47.95 18.64 -3.69
N ARG A 163 -49.23 18.70 -4.07
CA ARG A 163 -50.36 18.80 -3.13
C ARG A 163 -50.62 17.49 -2.40
N GLU A 164 -50.22 16.36 -2.98
CA GLU A 164 -50.36 15.04 -2.38
C GLU A 164 -49.11 14.65 -1.58
N LYS A 165 -49.29 14.47 -0.28
CA LYS A 165 -48.20 14.26 0.69
C LYS A 165 -47.32 13.06 0.35
N ASP A 166 -47.92 11.95 -0.07
CA ASP A 166 -47.18 10.71 -0.33
C ASP A 166 -46.38 10.77 -1.63
N CYS A 167 -46.99 11.31 -2.70
CA CYS A 167 -46.31 11.62 -3.95
C CYS A 167 -45.12 12.56 -3.73
N PHE A 168 -45.30 13.61 -2.93
CA PHE A 168 -44.24 14.56 -2.62
C PHE A 168 -43.08 13.94 -1.83
N ASN A 169 -43.36 13.13 -0.81
CA ASN A 169 -42.31 12.47 -0.03
C ASN A 169 -41.49 11.50 -0.90
N ASN A 170 -42.16 10.75 -1.77
CA ASN A 170 -41.49 9.90 -2.75
C ASN A 170 -40.66 10.70 -3.75
N LEU A 171 -41.15 11.84 -4.21
CA LEU A 171 -40.40 12.75 -5.07
C LEU A 171 -39.11 13.25 -4.38
N LEU A 172 -39.18 13.59 -3.10
CA LEU A 172 -37.99 14.02 -2.34
C LEU A 172 -36.96 12.90 -2.16
N ILE A 173 -37.40 11.65 -2.00
CA ILE A 173 -36.51 10.48 -1.96
C ILE A 173 -35.77 10.33 -3.30
N ILE A 174 -36.47 10.52 -4.43
CA ILE A 174 -35.90 10.44 -5.77
C ILE A 174 -34.92 11.61 -6.03
N ILE A 175 -35.28 12.84 -5.62
CA ILE A 175 -34.43 14.04 -5.76
C ILE A 175 -33.17 13.95 -4.90
N GLY A 176 -33.26 13.34 -3.71
CA GLY A 176 -32.15 13.22 -2.77
C GLY A 176 -31.53 14.58 -2.43
N ASN A 177 -30.19 14.65 -2.48
CA ASN A 177 -29.42 15.89 -2.27
C ASN A 177 -29.04 16.61 -3.58
N ASN A 178 -29.64 16.25 -4.72
CA ASN A 178 -29.26 16.81 -6.01
C ASN A 178 -29.91 18.19 -6.22
N ALA A 179 -29.12 19.24 -6.00
CA ALA A 179 -29.59 20.61 -5.99
C ALA A 179 -30.09 21.11 -7.36
N SER A 180 -29.49 20.63 -8.45
CA SER A 180 -29.85 21.09 -9.80
C SER A 180 -31.20 20.58 -10.25
N ILE A 181 -31.46 19.31 -9.96
CA ILE A 181 -32.74 18.63 -10.11
C ILE A 181 -33.85 19.36 -9.33
N ALA A 182 -33.59 19.70 -8.07
CA ALA A 182 -34.55 20.43 -7.23
C ALA A 182 -34.86 21.83 -7.78
N MET A 183 -33.86 22.55 -8.28
CA MET A 183 -34.06 23.87 -8.88
C MET A 183 -34.85 23.82 -10.18
N GLU A 184 -34.64 22.80 -10.99
CA GLU A 184 -35.37 22.64 -12.25
C GLU A 184 -36.89 22.47 -12.02
N LEU A 185 -37.28 21.71 -11.00
CA LEU A 185 -38.67 21.57 -10.58
C LEU A 185 -39.24 22.89 -10.05
N LEU A 186 -38.52 23.61 -9.18
CA LEU A 186 -38.93 24.93 -8.68
C LEU A 186 -39.13 25.95 -9.79
N TRP A 187 -38.22 25.96 -10.77
CA TRP A 187 -38.31 26.84 -11.93
C TRP A 187 -39.57 26.60 -12.76
N LYS A 188 -40.01 25.34 -12.91
CA LYS A 188 -41.29 25.02 -13.55
C LYS A 188 -42.48 25.49 -12.71
N ILE A 189 -42.46 25.29 -11.39
CA ILE A 189 -43.55 25.68 -10.48
C ILE A 189 -43.78 27.20 -10.51
N VAL A 190 -42.72 28.01 -10.42
CA VAL A 190 -42.86 29.48 -10.39
C VAL A 190 -43.34 30.08 -11.72
N LYS A 191 -43.32 29.31 -12.82
CA LYS A 191 -43.89 29.70 -14.13
C LYS A 191 -45.40 29.43 -14.25
N ILE A 192 -46.02 28.73 -13.29
CA ILE A 192 -47.45 28.41 -13.30
C ILE A 192 -48.27 29.61 -12.76
N ARG A 193 -49.56 29.73 -13.14
CA ARG A 193 -50.45 30.86 -12.81
C ARG A 193 -50.45 31.18 -11.29
N LYS A 194 -50.25 32.45 -10.93
CA LYS A 194 -49.96 32.96 -9.56
C LYS A 194 -50.85 32.41 -8.41
N LYS A 195 -52.14 32.09 -8.64
CA LYS A 195 -53.08 31.67 -7.58
C LYS A 195 -52.84 30.23 -7.09
N ASP A 196 -52.36 29.34 -7.96
CA ASP A 196 -52.12 27.93 -7.59
C ASP A 196 -50.87 27.74 -6.73
N ILE A 197 -49.91 28.67 -6.84
CA ILE A 197 -48.70 28.74 -6.01
C ILE A 197 -49.09 29.05 -4.56
N LEU A 198 -50.04 29.95 -4.31
CA LEU A 198 -50.49 30.28 -2.96
C LEU A 198 -51.14 29.08 -2.25
N THR A 199 -51.89 28.25 -2.99
CA THR A 199 -52.43 26.98 -2.48
C THR A 199 -51.33 25.99 -2.12
N LEU A 200 -50.23 25.97 -2.88
CA LEU A 200 -49.06 25.14 -2.57
C LEU A 200 -48.34 25.62 -1.29
N MET A 201 -48.17 26.94 -1.15
CA MET A 201 -47.56 27.59 0.02
C MET A 201 -48.34 27.33 1.32
N THR A 202 -49.65 27.12 1.21
CA THR A 202 -50.56 26.93 2.35
C THR A 202 -50.95 25.46 2.58
N SER A 203 -50.57 24.56 1.67
CA SER A 203 -50.74 23.10 1.82
C SER A 203 -49.90 22.53 2.97
N TYR A 204 -50.11 21.25 3.31
CA TYR A 204 -49.57 20.59 4.51
C TYR A 204 -48.05 20.76 4.71
N GLY A 205 -47.66 21.80 5.47
CA GLY A 205 -46.53 21.83 6.41
C GLY A 205 -45.14 21.51 5.85
N GLY A 206 -44.59 22.39 5.01
CA GLY A 206 -43.14 22.45 4.77
C GLY A 206 -42.63 21.76 3.50
N ALA A 207 -43.53 21.37 2.58
CA ALA A 207 -43.14 20.76 1.31
C ALA A 207 -42.23 21.67 0.47
N LEU A 208 -42.68 22.91 0.24
CA LEU A 208 -41.89 23.90 -0.49
C LEU A 208 -40.62 24.30 0.26
N GLU A 209 -40.63 24.29 1.60
CA GLU A 209 -39.45 24.55 2.43
C GLU A 209 -38.35 23.48 2.20
N LYS A 210 -38.70 22.20 2.18
CA LYS A 210 -37.74 21.11 1.93
C LYS A 210 -37.16 21.17 0.53
N LEU A 211 -38.01 21.43 -0.46
CA LEU A 211 -37.59 21.55 -1.85
C LEU A 211 -36.66 22.77 -2.05
N LEU A 212 -37.00 23.90 -1.45
CA LEU A 212 -36.17 25.10 -1.48
C LEU A 212 -34.83 24.87 -0.76
N ALA A 213 -34.79 24.13 0.34
CA ALA A 213 -33.55 23.83 1.05
C ALA A 213 -32.54 23.03 0.20
N VAL A 214 -33.01 22.06 -0.59
CA VAL A 214 -32.15 21.29 -1.51
C VAL A 214 -31.72 22.14 -2.70
N ALA A 215 -32.65 22.88 -3.30
CA ALA A 215 -32.36 23.72 -4.47
C ALA A 215 -31.35 24.85 -4.16
N LEU A 216 -31.37 25.39 -2.93
CA LEU A 216 -30.44 26.45 -2.52
C LEU A 216 -28.96 26.02 -2.50
N ASN A 217 -28.64 24.73 -2.62
CA ASN A 217 -27.27 24.23 -2.74
C ASN A 217 -26.71 24.25 -4.18
N GLU A 218 -27.49 24.70 -5.18
CA GLU A 218 -27.05 24.75 -6.57
C GLU A 218 -26.07 25.90 -6.83
N SER A 219 -25.06 25.64 -7.67
CA SER A 219 -23.98 26.57 -8.03
C SER A 219 -24.38 27.65 -9.04
N GLU A 220 -25.48 27.49 -9.79
CA GLU A 220 -25.90 28.41 -10.85
C GLU A 220 -26.71 29.61 -10.31
N GLY A 221 -26.04 30.76 -10.14
CA GLY A 221 -26.58 31.92 -9.41
C GLY A 221 -27.78 32.67 -10.03
N SER A 222 -27.89 32.72 -11.37
CA SER A 222 -28.91 33.54 -12.06
C SER A 222 -30.32 32.95 -11.98
N ARG A 223 -30.43 31.63 -12.12
CA ARG A 223 -31.69 30.89 -12.03
C ARG A 223 -32.22 30.88 -10.60
N LYS A 224 -31.33 30.69 -9.63
CA LYS A 224 -31.60 30.77 -8.19
C LYS A 224 -32.17 32.13 -7.77
N ALA A 225 -31.56 33.23 -8.22
CA ALA A 225 -32.04 34.57 -7.92
C ALA A 225 -33.47 34.81 -8.45
N SER A 226 -33.74 34.37 -9.69
CA SER A 226 -35.04 34.55 -10.34
C SER A 226 -36.20 33.82 -9.63
N VAL A 227 -35.96 32.58 -9.18
CA VAL A 227 -36.94 31.80 -8.39
C VAL A 227 -37.24 32.48 -7.06
N LEU A 228 -36.21 32.93 -6.35
CA LEU A 228 -36.33 33.58 -5.04
C LEU A 228 -37.09 34.91 -5.11
N LEU A 229 -36.78 35.74 -6.11
CA LEU A 229 -37.50 37.00 -6.36
C LEU A 229 -39.00 36.72 -6.54
N LYS A 230 -39.35 35.74 -7.39
CA LYS A 230 -40.75 35.47 -7.72
C LYS A 230 -41.56 34.94 -6.54
N LEU A 231 -40.98 34.05 -5.74
CA LEU A 231 -41.63 33.54 -4.53
C LEU A 231 -41.79 34.63 -3.46
N SER A 232 -40.83 35.54 -3.35
CA SER A 232 -40.85 36.62 -2.36
C SER A 232 -41.89 37.69 -2.69
N GLU A 233 -42.08 38.03 -3.96
CA GLU A 233 -43.17 38.91 -4.42
C GLU A 233 -44.55 38.37 -4.00
N ILE A 234 -44.80 37.08 -4.29
CA ILE A 234 -46.09 36.42 -3.98
C ILE A 234 -46.32 36.35 -2.46
N ALA A 235 -45.25 36.07 -1.69
CA ALA A 235 -45.33 36.05 -0.23
C ALA A 235 -45.62 37.43 0.36
N LEU A 236 -45.03 38.49 -0.20
CA LEU A 236 -45.22 39.86 0.28
C LEU A 236 -46.67 40.34 0.10
N GLU A 237 -47.31 40.00 -1.03
CA GLU A 237 -48.73 40.30 -1.29
C GLU A 237 -49.68 39.65 -0.26
N ASN A 238 -49.26 38.61 0.47
CA ASN A 238 -50.11 37.78 1.33
C ASN A 238 -49.59 37.61 2.78
N VAL A 239 -48.58 38.36 3.19
CA VAL A 239 -47.80 38.13 4.42
C VAL A 239 -48.64 38.08 5.70
N ASP A 240 -49.67 38.92 5.81
CA ASP A 240 -50.51 38.97 7.01
C ASP A 240 -51.28 37.65 7.21
N SER A 241 -51.81 37.08 6.13
CA SER A 241 -52.50 35.78 6.16
C SER A 241 -51.53 34.62 6.40
N LEU A 242 -50.32 34.69 5.83
CA LEU A 242 -49.31 33.64 5.93
C LEU A 242 -48.64 33.60 7.32
N SER A 243 -48.50 34.76 7.97
CA SER A 243 -47.76 34.91 9.23
C SER A 243 -48.35 34.12 10.42
N VAL A 244 -49.67 33.92 10.41
CA VAL A 244 -50.41 33.24 11.49
C VAL A 244 -50.75 31.78 11.16
N GLN A 245 -50.57 31.35 9.90
CA GLN A 245 -50.78 29.98 9.46
C GLN A 245 -49.50 29.15 9.63
N HIS A 246 -49.64 27.88 10.04
CA HIS A 246 -48.47 27.01 10.27
C HIS A 246 -47.62 26.86 9.00
N GLY A 247 -48.20 26.47 7.86
CA GLY A 247 -47.47 26.35 6.59
C GLY A 247 -46.91 27.67 6.06
N GLY A 248 -47.67 28.76 6.15
CA GLY A 248 -47.26 30.09 5.71
C GLY A 248 -46.08 30.66 6.50
N SER A 249 -46.10 30.49 7.83
CA SER A 249 -45.00 30.94 8.70
C SER A 249 -43.68 30.23 8.39
N HIS A 250 -43.72 28.92 8.09
CA HIS A 250 -42.53 28.15 7.72
C HIS A 250 -41.89 28.63 6.41
N LEU A 251 -42.70 28.96 5.42
CA LEU A 251 -42.22 29.50 4.16
C LEU A 251 -41.61 30.89 4.33
N LEU A 252 -42.28 31.80 5.05
CA LEU A 252 -41.75 33.14 5.33
C LEU A 252 -40.41 33.08 6.06
N ARG A 253 -40.25 32.13 7.01
CA ARG A 253 -38.99 31.89 7.71
C ARG A 253 -37.87 31.47 6.76
N ARG A 254 -38.16 30.62 5.76
CA ARG A 254 -37.17 30.18 4.77
C ARG A 254 -36.82 31.24 3.74
N LEU A 255 -37.80 32.01 3.26
CA LEU A 255 -37.55 33.15 2.40
C LEU A 255 -36.70 34.19 3.14
N GLY A 256 -37.03 34.50 4.40
CA GLY A 256 -36.23 35.39 5.25
C GLY A 256 -34.78 34.92 5.41
N SER A 257 -34.56 33.62 5.68
CA SER A 257 -33.22 33.01 5.75
C SER A 257 -32.44 33.13 4.44
N ALA A 258 -33.09 32.80 3.31
CA ALA A 258 -32.45 32.86 1.99
C ALA A 258 -32.10 34.30 1.57
N ILE A 259 -32.96 35.28 1.87
CA ILE A 259 -32.75 36.70 1.51
C ILE A 259 -31.74 37.37 2.45
N SER A 260 -31.75 37.04 3.74
CA SER A 260 -30.81 37.62 4.72
C SER A 260 -29.42 36.97 4.69
N GLY A 261 -29.27 35.86 3.94
CA GLY A 261 -28.05 35.06 3.94
C GLY A 261 -27.78 34.32 5.25
N VAL A 262 -28.77 34.27 6.16
CA VAL A 262 -28.64 33.66 7.48
C VAL A 262 -29.17 32.23 7.46
N GLU A 263 -28.33 31.24 7.77
CA GLU A 263 -28.80 29.87 7.97
C GLU A 263 -29.53 29.72 9.30
N LYS A 264 -30.66 29.01 9.25
CA LYS A 264 -31.35 28.58 10.46
C LYS A 264 -30.53 27.49 11.15
N CYS A 265 -30.03 27.78 12.35
CA CYS A 265 -29.47 26.74 13.22
C CYS A 265 -30.56 25.68 13.48
N ALA A 266 -30.30 24.43 13.07
CA ALA A 266 -31.23 23.33 13.29
C ALA A 266 -31.52 23.20 14.80
N HIS A 267 -32.72 23.55 15.23
CA HIS A 267 -33.24 23.12 16.51
C HIS A 267 -33.63 21.64 16.39
N ASN A 268 -32.63 20.76 16.48
CA ASN A 268 -32.88 19.37 16.77
C ASN A 268 -33.50 19.29 18.17
N GLY A 269 -34.74 18.78 18.24
CA GLY A 269 -35.35 18.42 19.50
C GLY A 269 -34.40 17.54 20.30
N ALA A 270 -34.08 17.98 21.52
CA ALA A 270 -33.08 17.43 22.42
C ALA A 270 -31.61 17.82 22.12
N THR A 271 -31.21 18.99 22.60
CA THR A 271 -29.92 19.09 23.31
C THR A 271 -30.01 20.21 24.34
N PRO A 272 -29.76 19.91 25.64
CA PRO A 272 -29.56 20.95 26.62
C PRO A 272 -28.20 21.63 26.33
N ILE A 273 -28.17 22.95 26.57
CA ILE A 273 -27.15 24.01 26.37
C ILE A 273 -25.66 23.50 26.51
N PHE A 274 -24.68 24.29 26.07
CA PHE A 274 -23.22 24.01 26.01
C PHE A 274 -22.70 23.39 24.71
N SER A 275 -22.79 24.14 23.62
CA SER A 275 -21.60 24.30 22.77
C SER A 275 -20.89 25.61 23.13
N ALA A 276 -19.89 25.52 24.00
CA ALA A 276 -18.87 26.55 24.15
C ALA A 276 -17.93 26.48 22.94
N LYS A 277 -18.42 26.96 21.79
CA LYS A 277 -17.70 27.48 20.60
C LYS A 277 -18.76 27.70 19.52
N ASN A 278 -19.09 28.97 19.29
CA ASN A 278 -20.03 29.50 18.28
C ASN A 278 -21.54 29.35 18.52
N GLU A 279 -22.00 29.65 19.73
CA GLU A 279 -23.39 30.07 19.92
C GLU A 279 -23.41 31.58 20.14
N ASN A 280 -23.65 32.36 19.06
CA ASN A 280 -24.35 33.65 19.07
C ASN A 280 -24.11 34.54 17.83
N GLU A 281 -23.86 33.96 16.65
CA GLU A 281 -24.18 34.65 15.41
C GLU A 281 -24.84 33.68 14.43
N PRO A 282 -25.91 34.10 13.74
CA PRO A 282 -26.43 33.33 12.64
C PRO A 282 -25.31 33.03 11.64
N LYS A 283 -25.10 31.76 11.28
CA LYS A 283 -24.12 31.39 10.27
C LYS A 283 -24.51 32.05 8.94
N ARG A 284 -23.64 32.93 8.43
CA ARG A 284 -23.84 33.58 7.14
C ARG A 284 -23.39 32.64 6.01
N PHE A 285 -24.22 32.49 4.99
CA PHE A 285 -23.80 31.88 3.72
C PHE A 285 -23.02 32.90 2.88
N GLU A 286 -21.95 32.46 2.23
CA GLU A 286 -21.33 33.21 1.13
C GLU A 286 -22.24 33.17 -0.10
N ALA A 287 -23.20 34.10 -0.20
CA ALA A 287 -24.08 34.17 -1.35
C ALA A 287 -23.75 35.43 -2.17
N ASN A 288 -22.94 35.24 -3.22
CA ASN A 288 -22.43 36.28 -4.13
C ASN A 288 -23.51 37.10 -4.87
N PHE A 289 -24.81 36.79 -4.71
CA PHE A 289 -25.93 37.47 -5.38
C PHE A 289 -26.77 38.38 -4.46
N LEU A 290 -26.48 38.44 -3.15
CA LEU A 290 -27.28 39.20 -2.16
C LEU A 290 -27.12 40.72 -2.20
N ASN A 291 -26.16 41.25 -2.97
CA ASN A 291 -25.87 42.69 -3.04
C ASN A 291 -26.75 43.47 -4.05
N GLN A 292 -27.90 42.91 -4.46
CA GLN A 292 -28.83 43.60 -5.36
C GLN A 292 -29.89 44.37 -4.54
N ALA A 293 -30.08 45.66 -4.84
CA ALA A 293 -31.01 46.55 -4.13
C ALA A 293 -32.45 46.00 -4.01
N GLU A 294 -32.86 45.15 -4.96
CA GLU A 294 -34.17 44.49 -4.97
C GLU A 294 -34.38 43.55 -3.77
N PHE A 295 -33.38 42.73 -3.39
CA PHE A 295 -33.51 41.79 -2.27
C PHE A 295 -33.57 42.51 -0.91
N ILE A 296 -32.81 43.59 -0.74
CA ILE A 296 -32.85 44.44 0.46
C ILE A 296 -34.24 45.09 0.60
N SER A 297 -34.79 45.60 -0.49
CA SER A 297 -36.14 46.18 -0.52
C SER A 297 -37.21 45.17 -0.12
N ILE A 298 -37.17 43.96 -0.69
CA ILE A 298 -38.10 42.87 -0.37
C ILE A 298 -37.97 42.47 1.11
N TYR A 299 -36.76 42.32 1.62
CA TYR A 299 -36.52 42.00 3.02
C TYR A 299 -37.12 43.06 3.96
N ASN A 300 -36.83 44.34 3.73
CA ASN A 300 -37.32 45.44 4.57
C ASN A 300 -38.85 45.48 4.62
N ASN A 301 -39.52 45.21 3.50
CA ASN A 301 -40.98 45.15 3.44
C ASN A 301 -41.57 43.95 4.21
N LEU A 302 -40.94 42.78 4.12
CA LEU A 302 -41.34 41.60 4.90
C LEU A 302 -41.07 41.82 6.40
N ALA A 303 -39.87 42.28 6.75
CA ALA A 303 -39.43 42.52 8.13
C ALA A 303 -40.28 43.60 8.81
N GLY A 304 -40.57 44.73 8.16
CA GLY A 304 -41.39 45.79 8.73
C GLY A 304 -42.83 45.37 9.06
N ARG A 305 -43.38 44.36 8.38
CA ARG A 305 -44.72 43.80 8.68
C ARG A 305 -44.69 42.76 9.80
N VAL A 306 -43.61 41.98 9.91
CA VAL A 306 -43.43 40.95 10.95
C VAL A 306 -42.94 41.55 12.27
N LEU A 307 -41.94 42.43 12.24
CA LEU A 307 -41.28 43.07 13.38
C LEU A 307 -41.94 44.40 13.75
N ASN A 308 -43.25 44.37 14.00
CA ASN A 308 -44.03 45.51 14.46
C ASN A 308 -44.62 45.22 15.86
N TRP A 309 -44.46 46.15 16.79
CA TRP A 309 -44.92 45.98 18.18
C TRP A 309 -46.41 45.64 18.28
N LYS A 310 -47.27 46.26 17.44
CA LYS A 310 -48.70 45.96 17.42
C LYS A 310 -48.97 44.47 17.16
N SER A 311 -48.34 43.92 16.13
CA SER A 311 -48.49 42.50 15.74
C SER A 311 -47.86 41.56 16.78
N ILE A 312 -46.71 41.93 17.33
CA ILE A 312 -46.02 41.16 18.39
C ILE A 312 -46.91 41.09 19.65
N ARG A 313 -47.46 42.22 20.10
CA ARG A 313 -48.35 42.28 21.26
C ARG A 313 -49.59 41.39 21.08
N GLU A 314 -50.18 41.38 19.90
CA GLU A 314 -51.44 40.68 19.64
C GLU A 314 -51.26 39.17 19.39
N PHE A 315 -50.17 38.77 18.70
CA PHE A 315 -50.03 37.42 18.17
C PHE A 315 -48.82 36.63 18.70
N ALA A 316 -47.91 37.20 19.50
CA ALA A 316 -46.73 36.47 20.02
C ALA A 316 -47.08 35.31 20.98
N ASN A 317 -48.32 35.21 21.45
CA ASN A 317 -48.80 34.05 22.19
C ASN A 317 -49.12 32.83 21.28
N ARG A 318 -49.24 33.03 19.95
CA ARG A 318 -49.45 31.97 18.95
C ARG A 318 -48.11 31.43 18.48
N GLU A 319 -47.94 30.11 18.52
CA GLU A 319 -46.68 29.45 18.20
C GLU A 319 -46.14 29.74 16.77
N PRO A 320 -46.95 29.68 15.68
CA PRO A 320 -46.46 29.97 14.33
C PRO A 320 -45.89 31.38 14.20
N PHE A 321 -46.57 32.37 14.79
CA PHE A 321 -46.18 33.78 14.73
C PHE A 321 -44.99 34.07 15.64
N SER A 322 -44.99 33.53 16.87
CA SER A 322 -43.86 33.63 17.80
C SER A 322 -42.56 33.12 17.17
N LEU A 323 -42.61 31.97 16.51
CA LEU A 323 -41.44 31.38 15.84
C LEU A 323 -41.00 32.19 14.61
N LEU A 324 -41.94 32.79 13.89
CA LEU A 324 -41.65 33.68 12.76
C LEU A 324 -40.95 34.96 13.23
N VAL A 325 -41.46 35.60 14.29
CA VAL A 325 -40.86 36.81 14.88
C VAL A 325 -39.46 36.52 15.41
N GLN A 326 -39.25 35.40 16.12
CA GLN A 326 -37.92 34.99 16.59
C GLN A 326 -36.90 34.88 15.47
N ASP A 327 -37.27 34.23 14.35
CA ASP A 327 -36.38 34.08 13.19
C ASP A 327 -36.10 35.45 12.52
N PHE A 328 -37.12 36.32 12.38
CA PHE A 328 -36.92 37.66 11.79
C PHE A 328 -36.09 38.61 12.67
N ILE A 329 -36.22 38.52 14.01
CA ILE A 329 -35.33 39.23 14.94
C ILE A 329 -33.88 38.80 14.71
N ALA A 330 -33.63 37.51 14.50
CA ALA A 330 -32.29 37.01 14.19
C ALA A 330 -31.82 37.44 12.79
N TYR A 331 -32.70 37.46 11.78
CA TYR A 331 -32.35 37.92 10.42
C TYR A 331 -32.00 39.42 10.38
N ASP A 332 -32.63 40.23 11.22
CA ASP A 332 -32.40 41.68 11.28
C ASP A 332 -30.96 41.99 11.73
N SER A 333 -30.26 41.04 12.35
CA SER A 333 -28.83 41.18 12.66
C SER A 333 -27.93 41.31 11.41
N SER A 334 -28.36 40.80 10.25
CA SER A 334 -27.69 41.06 8.95
C SER A 334 -27.90 42.49 8.45
N PHE A 335 -28.84 43.24 9.03
CA PHE A 335 -29.24 44.59 8.65
C PHE A 335 -29.11 45.58 9.83
N ASN A 336 -28.09 45.38 10.66
CA ASN A 336 -27.75 46.22 11.83
C ASN A 336 -28.84 46.31 12.92
N CYS A 337 -29.71 45.30 13.02
CA CYS A 337 -30.81 45.25 13.99
C CYS A 337 -31.72 46.50 13.94
N THR A 338 -31.96 47.03 12.74
CA THR A 338 -32.66 48.30 12.55
C THR A 338 -34.09 48.23 13.08
N PHE A 339 -34.81 47.15 12.80
CA PHE A 339 -36.19 46.98 13.23
C PHE A 339 -36.27 46.58 14.71
N VAL A 340 -35.40 45.69 15.17
CA VAL A 340 -35.35 45.24 16.58
C VAL A 340 -35.09 46.43 17.50
N ASN A 341 -34.08 47.25 17.22
CA ASN A 341 -33.78 48.42 18.04
C ASN A 341 -34.88 49.49 17.98
N GLY A 342 -35.61 49.57 16.86
CA GLY A 342 -36.74 50.47 16.67
C GLY A 342 -38.01 50.12 17.47
N LEU A 343 -38.10 48.93 18.07
CA LEU A 343 -39.27 48.53 18.87
C LEU A 343 -39.33 49.19 20.26
N LEU A 344 -38.19 49.63 20.82
CA LEU A 344 -38.12 50.08 22.21
C LEU A 344 -39.09 51.22 22.56
N PRO A 345 -39.22 52.31 21.76
CA PRO A 345 -40.12 53.41 22.10
C PRO A 345 -41.57 52.93 22.30
N SER A 346 -42.08 52.10 21.38
CA SER A 346 -43.43 51.54 21.47
C SER A 346 -43.60 50.55 22.63
N ILE A 347 -42.53 49.87 23.05
CA ILE A 347 -42.53 49.00 24.23
C ILE A 347 -42.64 49.82 25.52
N LEU A 348 -41.92 50.95 25.62
CA LEU A 348 -41.89 51.80 26.80
C LEU A 348 -43.20 52.57 27.03
N GLU A 349 -44.00 52.77 25.98
CA GLU A 349 -45.35 53.34 26.07
C GLU A 349 -46.39 52.39 26.69
N GLU A 350 -46.06 51.09 26.83
CA GLU A 350 -46.97 50.09 27.39
C GLU A 350 -46.94 50.02 28.93
N ASN A 351 -48.04 49.54 29.52
CA ASN A 351 -48.11 49.31 30.96
C ASN A 351 -47.21 48.14 31.38
N LYS A 352 -46.46 48.29 32.49
CA LYS A 352 -45.68 47.23 33.16
C LYS A 352 -46.43 45.89 33.28
N LYS A 353 -47.75 45.91 33.56
CA LYS A 353 -48.57 44.69 33.65
C LYS A 353 -48.66 43.91 32.32
N THR A 354 -48.70 44.61 31.18
CA THR A 354 -48.75 44.01 29.84
C THR A 354 -47.40 43.38 29.48
N VAL A 355 -46.30 44.08 29.75
CA VAL A 355 -44.94 43.56 29.55
C VAL A 355 -44.72 42.31 30.43
N TYR A 356 -45.17 42.37 31.69
CA TYR A 356 -45.07 41.25 32.63
C TYR A 356 -45.87 40.03 32.15
N SER A 357 -47.11 40.21 31.69
CA SER A 357 -47.95 39.09 31.23
C SER A 357 -47.34 38.38 30.02
N MET A 358 -46.69 39.12 29.12
CA MET A 358 -45.96 38.56 27.98
C MET A 358 -44.71 37.77 28.41
N LEU A 359 -43.95 38.27 29.40
CA LEU A 359 -42.78 37.57 29.94
C LEU A 359 -43.14 36.26 30.65
N THR A 360 -44.31 36.20 31.26
CA THR A 360 -44.83 34.97 31.90
C THR A 360 -45.57 34.04 30.92
N ASN A 361 -45.68 34.40 29.64
CA ASN A 361 -46.29 33.54 28.62
C ASN A 361 -45.24 32.67 27.93
N LYS A 362 -45.51 31.36 27.80
CA LYS A 362 -44.57 30.39 27.19
C LYS A 362 -44.07 30.78 25.79
N GLN A 363 -44.92 31.32 24.92
CA GLN A 363 -44.54 31.63 23.53
C GLN A 363 -43.99 33.06 23.40
N ALA A 364 -44.57 34.03 24.12
CA ALA A 364 -44.09 35.42 24.06
C ALA A 364 -42.77 35.62 24.81
N SER A 365 -42.51 34.89 25.89
CA SER A 365 -41.21 34.90 26.59
C SER A 365 -40.04 34.51 25.69
N ARG A 366 -40.25 33.62 24.71
CA ARG A 366 -39.22 33.26 23.71
C ARG A 366 -38.92 34.38 22.73
N VAL A 367 -39.94 35.19 22.38
CA VAL A 367 -39.74 36.42 21.60
C VAL A 367 -38.93 37.43 22.41
N TRP A 368 -39.23 37.58 23.70
CA TRP A 368 -38.46 38.44 24.61
C TRP A 368 -37.00 37.99 24.78
N ASP A 369 -36.75 36.68 24.88
CA ASP A 369 -35.39 36.12 24.89
C ASP A 369 -34.58 36.57 23.67
N GLN A 370 -35.16 36.48 22.47
CA GLN A 370 -34.51 36.91 21.23
C GLN A 370 -34.39 38.44 21.13
N TYR A 371 -35.42 39.19 21.53
CA TYR A 371 -35.38 40.65 21.56
C TYR A 371 -34.22 41.16 22.44
N ILE A 372 -34.10 40.65 23.67
CA ILE A 372 -33.00 41.00 24.57
C ILE A 372 -31.66 40.61 23.94
N ARG A 373 -31.57 39.43 23.32
CA ARG A 373 -30.35 38.94 22.68
C ARG A 373 -29.85 39.82 21.54
N PHE A 374 -30.73 40.39 20.71
CA PHE A 374 -30.34 41.17 19.52
C PHE A 374 -30.47 42.70 19.67
N SER A 375 -31.11 43.20 20.73
CA SER A 375 -31.18 44.65 21.02
C SER A 375 -29.83 45.26 21.42
N SER A 376 -29.66 46.57 21.35
CA SER A 376 -28.49 47.24 21.95
C SER A 376 -28.43 47.06 23.48
N ILE A 377 -27.23 47.09 24.06
CA ILE A 377 -27.04 47.03 25.53
C ILE A 377 -27.80 48.19 26.20
N GLU A 378 -27.75 49.38 25.62
CA GLU A 378 -28.47 50.57 26.07
C GLU A 378 -29.99 50.34 26.15
N ASN A 379 -30.57 49.67 25.14
CA ASN A 379 -32.00 49.35 25.12
C ASN A 379 -32.38 48.35 26.21
N VAL A 380 -31.53 47.35 26.47
CA VAL A 380 -31.73 46.35 27.53
C VAL A 380 -31.67 46.98 28.91
N LEU A 381 -30.75 47.93 29.13
CA LEU A 381 -30.64 48.69 30.39
C LEU A 381 -31.86 49.59 30.62
N LYS A 382 -32.29 50.35 29.60
CA LYS A 382 -33.52 51.17 29.67
C LYS A 382 -34.75 50.31 29.95
N LEU A 383 -34.83 49.12 29.37
CA LEU A 383 -35.89 48.16 29.63
C LEU A 383 -35.85 47.64 31.09
N TYR A 384 -34.66 47.35 31.64
CA TYR A 384 -34.52 46.96 33.04
C TYR A 384 -34.99 48.07 34.00
N GLU A 385 -34.49 49.29 33.82
CA GLU A 385 -34.84 50.45 34.66
C GLU A 385 -36.35 50.74 34.65
N ASN A 386 -36.94 50.77 33.46
CA ASN A 386 -38.33 51.21 33.30
C ASN A 386 -39.34 50.08 33.52
N CYS A 387 -38.98 48.80 33.33
CA CYS A 387 -39.93 47.70 33.38
C CYS A 387 -39.65 46.66 34.48
N PHE A 388 -38.39 46.44 34.91
CA PHE A 388 -38.02 45.25 35.73
C PHE A 388 -37.39 45.53 37.09
N ARG A 389 -36.79 46.70 37.32
CA ARG A 389 -36.11 47.07 38.59
C ARG A 389 -37.00 46.81 39.81
N GLY A 390 -36.46 46.09 40.81
CA GLY A 390 -37.15 45.73 42.05
C GLY A 390 -38.19 44.60 41.94
N SER A 391 -38.31 43.94 40.77
CA SER A 391 -39.19 42.80 40.55
C SER A 391 -38.43 41.51 40.18
N VAL A 392 -37.10 41.51 40.28
CA VAL A 392 -36.23 40.45 39.74
C VAL A 392 -36.45 39.13 40.49
N ALA A 393 -36.53 39.15 41.82
CA ALA A 393 -36.79 37.94 42.62
C ALA A 393 -38.12 37.24 42.25
N ARG A 394 -39.16 38.03 41.95
CA ARG A 394 -40.49 37.54 41.54
C ARG A 394 -40.44 36.94 40.13
N LEU A 395 -39.77 37.60 39.19
CA LEU A 395 -39.66 37.16 37.81
C LEU A 395 -38.75 35.94 37.65
N ILE A 396 -37.67 35.82 38.43
CA ILE A 396 -36.78 34.66 38.43
C ILE A 396 -37.50 33.39 38.87
N SER A 397 -38.44 33.52 39.80
CA SER A 397 -39.22 32.39 40.31
C SER A 397 -40.31 31.91 39.34
N ASP A 398 -40.61 32.66 38.28
CA ASP A 398 -41.58 32.27 37.26
C ASP A 398 -40.96 31.30 36.22
N GLN A 399 -41.73 30.27 35.86
CA GLN A 399 -41.29 29.18 34.98
C GLN A 399 -40.90 29.61 33.54
N TYR A 400 -41.34 30.78 33.06
CA TYR A 400 -41.06 31.29 31.71
C TYR A 400 -40.26 32.59 31.73
N ALA A 401 -40.53 33.51 32.66
CA ALA A 401 -39.83 34.80 32.71
C ALA A 401 -38.35 34.69 33.11
N ASN A 402 -37.95 33.58 33.75
CA ASN A 402 -36.56 33.32 34.09
C ASN A 402 -35.63 33.17 32.87
N TYR A 403 -36.12 32.82 31.68
CA TYR A 403 -35.29 32.67 30.47
C TYR A 403 -34.85 34.02 29.88
N PRO A 404 -35.75 34.98 29.60
CA PRO A 404 -35.37 36.35 29.23
C PRO A 404 -34.43 37.01 30.25
N LEU A 405 -34.64 36.77 31.55
CA LEU A 405 -33.77 37.29 32.60
C LEU A 405 -32.36 36.67 32.57
N GLN A 406 -32.22 35.37 32.31
CA GLN A 406 -30.91 34.76 32.11
C GLN A 406 -30.14 35.42 30.95
N GLN A 407 -30.82 35.81 29.86
CA GLN A 407 -30.17 36.52 28.77
C GLN A 407 -29.81 37.96 29.13
N MET A 408 -30.68 38.64 29.87
CA MET A 408 -30.41 39.99 30.37
C MET A 408 -29.16 39.97 31.25
N ILE A 409 -29.09 39.04 32.20
CA ILE A 409 -27.90 38.78 33.03
C ILE A 409 -26.67 38.65 32.11
N ARG A 410 -26.65 37.67 31.20
CA ARG A 410 -25.47 37.41 30.34
C ARG A 410 -25.03 38.57 29.44
N LYS A 411 -25.94 39.48 29.09
CA LYS A 411 -25.71 40.53 28.10
C LYS A 411 -25.20 41.85 28.67
N VAL A 412 -25.48 42.12 29.94
CA VAL A 412 -25.09 43.39 30.57
C VAL A 412 -23.61 43.33 30.98
N ASP A 413 -22.87 44.38 30.65
CA ASP A 413 -21.45 44.61 30.94
C ASP A 413 -21.21 45.09 32.39
N ASP A 414 -20.02 45.60 32.75
CA ASP A 414 -19.68 46.01 34.13
C ASP A 414 -20.22 47.41 34.52
N SER A 415 -21.34 47.82 33.93
CA SER A 415 -22.02 49.06 34.30
C SER A 415 -22.60 48.99 35.73
N VAL A 416 -22.73 50.14 36.40
CA VAL A 416 -23.25 50.23 37.79
C VAL A 416 -24.62 49.54 37.94
N LEU A 417 -25.46 49.65 36.92
CA LEU A 417 -26.77 49.00 36.83
C LEU A 417 -26.70 47.47 36.75
N ALA A 418 -25.65 46.94 36.11
CA ALA A 418 -25.38 45.51 36.10
C ALA A 418 -25.13 45.02 37.52
N LYS A 419 -24.24 45.70 38.25
CA LYS A 419 -23.87 45.32 39.61
C LYS A 419 -25.09 45.24 40.54
N GLU A 420 -26.01 46.20 40.44
CA GLU A 420 -27.29 46.17 41.18
C GLU A 420 -28.13 44.92 40.85
N LEU A 421 -28.29 44.61 39.56
CA LEU A 421 -29.00 43.40 39.10
C LEU A 421 -28.35 42.12 39.67
N TYR A 422 -27.02 42.05 39.67
CA TYR A 422 -26.27 40.90 40.18
C TYR A 422 -26.35 40.74 41.69
N GLU A 423 -26.29 41.84 42.44
CA GLU A 423 -26.45 41.84 43.88
C GLU A 423 -27.87 41.40 44.28
N GLU A 424 -28.91 41.88 43.60
CA GLU A 424 -30.31 41.47 43.82
C GLU A 424 -30.49 39.95 43.58
N VAL A 425 -29.87 39.41 42.53
CA VAL A 425 -29.91 37.96 42.22
C VAL A 425 -29.08 37.13 43.22
N LEU A 426 -27.90 37.62 43.64
CA LEU A 426 -27.00 36.92 44.57
C LEU A 426 -27.56 36.83 46.00
N GLN A 427 -28.34 37.83 46.43
CA GLN A 427 -29.07 37.80 47.69
C GLN A 427 -30.09 36.65 47.74
N CYS A 428 -30.66 36.27 46.60
CA CYS A 428 -31.66 35.21 46.48
C CYS A 428 -31.05 33.82 46.17
N PHE A 429 -29.72 33.65 46.23
CA PHE A 429 -29.02 32.44 45.77
C PHE A 429 -29.55 31.13 46.38
N ASP A 430 -29.83 31.12 47.69
CA ASP A 430 -30.30 29.90 48.37
C ASP A 430 -31.71 29.49 47.91
N GLU A 431 -32.59 30.47 47.65
CA GLU A 431 -33.93 30.25 47.12
C GLU A 431 -33.87 29.75 45.67
N ILE A 432 -32.99 30.34 44.84
CA ILE A 432 -32.72 29.90 43.46
C ILE A 432 -32.24 28.45 43.44
N TRP A 433 -31.33 28.08 44.35
CA TRP A 433 -30.80 26.72 44.46
C TRP A 433 -31.87 25.72 44.90
N LYS A 434 -32.66 26.05 45.94
CA LYS A 434 -33.78 25.22 46.41
C LYS A 434 -34.85 25.01 45.34
N ALA A 435 -35.17 26.06 44.57
CA ALA A 435 -36.11 26.02 43.46
C ALA A 435 -35.56 25.29 42.22
N ARG A 436 -34.30 24.83 42.25
CA ARG A 436 -33.60 24.11 41.16
C ARG A 436 -33.46 24.94 39.88
N LEU A 437 -33.40 26.26 40.02
CA LEU A 437 -33.26 27.23 38.92
C LEU A 437 -31.79 27.39 38.50
N TYR A 438 -31.11 26.26 38.23
CA TYR A 438 -29.67 26.21 38.00
C TYR A 438 -29.19 26.95 36.73
N GLY A 439 -30.09 27.27 35.80
CA GLY A 439 -29.77 28.13 34.64
C GLY A 439 -29.43 29.58 35.04
N VAL A 440 -30.04 30.06 36.13
CA VAL A 440 -29.74 31.36 36.72
C VAL A 440 -28.39 31.31 37.43
N VAL A 441 -28.12 30.26 38.21
CA VAL A 441 -26.82 30.01 38.85
C VAL A 441 -25.69 29.98 37.80
N HIS A 442 -25.90 29.29 36.69
CA HIS A 442 -24.91 29.25 35.62
C HIS A 442 -24.69 30.63 34.97
N SER A 443 -25.75 31.41 34.77
CA SER A 443 -25.64 32.77 34.22
C SER A 443 -24.91 33.72 35.17
N LEU A 444 -25.08 33.54 36.49
CA LEU A 444 -24.24 34.20 37.50
C LEU A 444 -22.77 33.78 37.37
N CYS A 445 -22.48 32.49 37.21
CA CYS A 445 -21.10 32.02 37.03
C CYS A 445 -20.43 32.67 35.80
N ILE A 446 -21.15 32.82 34.68
CA ILE A 446 -20.62 33.49 33.48
C ILE A 446 -20.25 34.95 33.79
N PHE A 447 -21.08 35.67 34.54
CA PHE A 447 -20.84 37.08 34.81
C PHE A 447 -19.68 37.33 35.78
N VAL A 448 -19.59 36.52 36.83
CA VAL A 448 -18.52 36.71 37.83
C VAL A 448 -17.18 36.21 37.32
N ARG A 449 -17.14 35.50 36.17
CA ARG A 449 -15.91 35.07 35.52
C ARG A 449 -15.00 36.29 35.32
N GLU A 450 -13.71 36.10 35.61
CA GLU A 450 -12.68 37.16 35.58
C GLU A 450 -12.86 38.24 36.66
N LYS A 451 -13.72 38.01 37.67
CA LYS A 451 -13.92 38.89 38.83
C LYS A 451 -13.58 38.14 40.14
N PRO A 452 -12.30 37.99 40.51
CA PRO A 452 -11.83 37.05 41.56
C PRO A 452 -12.56 37.17 42.91
N GLN A 453 -12.91 38.39 43.33
CA GLN A 453 -13.65 38.65 44.57
C GLN A 453 -15.05 38.05 44.53
N LEU A 454 -15.76 38.19 43.41
CA LEU A 454 -17.12 37.66 43.24
C LEU A 454 -17.11 36.15 42.95
N GLU A 455 -16.08 35.65 42.24
CA GLU A 455 -15.86 34.21 42.04
C GLU A 455 -15.74 33.50 43.38
N THR A 456 -14.91 34.03 44.29
CA THR A 456 -14.69 33.46 45.63
C THR A 456 -15.99 33.41 46.43
N ILE A 457 -16.77 34.51 46.45
CA ILE A 457 -18.06 34.58 47.14
C ILE A 457 -19.05 33.55 46.58
N LEU A 458 -19.11 33.40 45.26
CA LEU A 458 -20.01 32.45 44.61
C LEU A 458 -19.62 30.99 44.90
N VAL A 459 -18.32 30.67 44.85
CA VAL A 459 -17.81 29.33 45.17
C VAL A 459 -18.12 28.95 46.63
N GLU A 460 -17.98 29.87 47.58
CA GLU A 460 -18.34 29.62 48.99
C GLU A 460 -19.85 29.40 49.20
N LYS A 461 -20.70 30.10 48.45
CA LYS A 461 -22.14 29.81 48.42
C LYS A 461 -22.44 28.43 47.84
N ILE A 462 -21.75 28.01 46.78
CA ILE A 462 -21.88 26.66 46.20
C ILE A 462 -21.45 25.57 47.21
N LYS A 463 -20.31 25.75 47.89
CA LYS A 463 -19.87 24.83 48.96
C LYS A 463 -20.89 24.71 50.08
N THR A 464 -21.50 25.84 50.46
CA THR A 464 -22.55 25.91 51.50
C THR A 464 -23.77 25.07 51.12
N VAL A 465 -24.36 25.30 49.94
CA VAL A 465 -25.56 24.58 49.51
C VAL A 465 -25.29 23.08 49.29
N LEU A 466 -24.07 22.71 48.88
CA LEU A 466 -23.64 21.33 48.72
C LEU A 466 -23.22 20.63 50.04
N ASN A 467 -23.18 21.34 51.17
CA ASN A 467 -22.71 20.81 52.46
C ASN A 467 -21.24 20.34 52.45
N CYS A 468 -20.38 21.03 51.70
CA CYS A 468 -18.95 20.73 51.53
C CYS A 468 -18.07 21.86 52.08
N ARG A 469 -18.32 22.30 53.32
CA ARG A 469 -17.54 23.37 53.98
C ARG A 469 -16.30 22.86 54.72
N ASP A 470 -16.36 21.63 55.25
CA ASP A 470 -15.20 21.00 55.88
C ASP A 470 -14.13 20.71 54.81
N PRO A 471 -12.86 21.11 54.98
CA PRO A 471 -11.81 20.93 53.98
C PRO A 471 -11.62 19.48 53.52
N LYS A 472 -11.69 18.49 54.43
CA LYS A 472 -11.49 17.07 54.10
C LYS A 472 -12.67 16.53 53.31
N ILE A 473 -13.89 16.93 53.66
CA ILE A 473 -15.11 16.57 52.93
C ILE A 473 -15.10 17.21 51.54
N CYS A 474 -14.70 18.49 51.48
CA CYS A 474 -14.59 19.24 50.25
C CYS A 474 -13.63 18.52 49.29
N GLU A 475 -12.42 18.22 49.75
CA GLU A 475 -11.37 17.56 48.97
C GLU A 475 -11.76 16.18 48.43
N ALA A 476 -12.55 15.41 49.20
CA ALA A 476 -12.93 14.07 48.80
C ALA A 476 -14.23 14.01 47.97
N HIS A 477 -15.16 14.95 48.14
CA HIS A 477 -16.53 14.77 47.65
C HIS A 477 -17.12 15.95 46.88
N PHE A 478 -16.47 17.12 46.85
CA PHE A 478 -17.03 18.31 46.23
C PHE A 478 -17.41 18.08 44.76
N LEU A 479 -16.50 17.53 43.95
CA LEU A 479 -16.76 17.27 42.52
C LEU A 479 -17.88 16.24 42.31
N ARG A 480 -17.99 15.23 43.19
CA ARG A 480 -19.07 14.24 43.16
C ARG A 480 -20.43 14.88 43.47
N CYS A 481 -20.48 15.74 44.49
CA CYS A 481 -21.67 16.49 44.88
C CYS A 481 -22.10 17.48 43.81
N LEU A 482 -21.15 18.19 43.18
CA LEU A 482 -21.41 19.12 42.09
C LEU A 482 -21.97 18.39 40.86
N LEU A 483 -21.31 17.32 40.40
CA LEU A 483 -21.76 16.57 39.22
C LEU A 483 -23.10 15.86 39.43
N SER A 484 -23.40 15.41 40.64
CA SER A 484 -24.69 14.81 41.00
C SER A 484 -25.78 15.82 41.36
N MET A 485 -25.40 17.09 41.61
CA MET A 485 -26.23 18.14 42.20
C MET A 485 -26.86 17.72 43.53
N GLN A 486 -26.12 16.95 44.34
CA GLN A 486 -26.56 16.44 45.64
C GLN A 486 -25.71 16.98 46.78
N ARG A 487 -26.35 17.19 47.94
CA ARG A 487 -25.65 17.60 49.16
C ARG A 487 -24.87 16.41 49.73
N TYR A 488 -23.70 16.69 50.31
CA TYR A 488 -22.93 15.68 51.03
C TYR A 488 -23.71 15.17 52.27
N VAL A 489 -23.82 13.85 52.36
CA VAL A 489 -24.34 13.11 53.52
C VAL A 489 -23.38 11.95 53.79
N GLN A 490 -22.94 11.82 55.04
CA GLN A 490 -21.99 10.80 55.50
C GLN A 490 -22.43 9.40 55.01
N ASP A 491 -21.49 8.64 54.41
CA ASP A 491 -21.67 7.30 53.83
C ASP A 491 -22.63 7.13 52.63
N LYS A 492 -23.08 8.21 51.96
CA LYS A 492 -24.11 8.11 50.89
C LYS A 492 -23.84 8.83 49.57
N VAL A 493 -22.66 9.42 49.34
CA VAL A 493 -22.38 10.09 48.06
C VAL A 493 -21.88 9.09 47.01
N PHE A 494 -22.81 8.36 46.40
CA PHE A 494 -22.53 7.54 45.22
C PHE A 494 -22.76 8.35 43.94
N LEU A 495 -21.79 8.34 43.03
CA LEU A 495 -21.92 8.94 41.71
C LEU A 495 -22.81 8.06 40.81
N LYS A 496 -24.11 7.94 41.13
CA LYS A 496 -25.06 7.08 40.39
C LYS A 496 -25.42 7.65 39.01
N LYS A 497 -25.53 8.98 38.89
CA LYS A 497 -25.90 9.66 37.63
C LYS A 497 -25.43 11.12 37.63
N ILE A 498 -24.66 11.50 36.62
CA ILE A 498 -24.26 12.89 36.39
C ILE A 498 -25.47 13.69 35.88
N LYS A 499 -25.70 14.85 36.50
CA LYS A 499 -26.76 15.78 36.10
C LYS A 499 -26.19 16.78 35.11
N TYR A 500 -27.06 17.18 34.19
CA TYR A 500 -26.74 18.16 33.17
C TYR A 500 -26.12 19.43 33.77
N PHE A 501 -26.83 20.12 34.67
CA PHE A 501 -26.32 21.34 35.31
C PHE A 501 -25.05 21.13 36.15
N GLY A 502 -24.80 19.92 36.66
CA GLY A 502 -23.55 19.61 37.38
C GLY A 502 -22.34 19.63 36.44
N SER A 503 -22.45 19.01 35.27
CA SER A 503 -21.40 19.05 34.24
C SER A 503 -21.15 20.47 33.75
N VAL A 504 -22.23 21.20 33.49
CA VAL A 504 -22.23 22.59 33.04
C VAL A 504 -21.52 23.53 34.01
N LEU A 505 -21.91 23.49 35.28
CA LEU A 505 -21.31 24.36 36.28
C LEU A 505 -19.83 24.02 36.44
N THR A 506 -19.45 22.74 36.36
CA THR A 506 -18.05 22.31 36.39
C THR A 506 -17.25 22.93 35.24
N GLN A 507 -17.79 22.94 34.01
CA GLN A 507 -17.13 23.55 32.85
C GLN A 507 -16.91 25.06 33.03
N THR A 508 -17.91 25.78 33.56
CA THR A 508 -17.78 27.24 33.78
C THR A 508 -16.83 27.55 34.94
N LEU A 509 -16.89 26.77 36.03
CA LEU A 509 -16.00 26.94 37.19
C LEU A 509 -14.53 26.63 36.85
N ALA A 510 -14.26 25.77 35.85
CA ALA A 510 -12.92 25.53 35.33
C ALA A 510 -12.28 26.78 34.68
N THR A 511 -13.07 27.82 34.39
CA THR A 511 -12.59 29.10 33.82
C THR A 511 -12.29 30.17 34.87
N PHE A 512 -12.58 29.91 36.15
CA PHE A 512 -12.37 30.89 37.23
C PHE A 512 -10.90 31.02 37.60
N SER A 513 -10.54 32.12 38.27
CA SER A 513 -9.22 32.27 38.89
C SER A 513 -8.95 31.17 39.94
N THR A 514 -9.99 30.59 40.54
CA THR A 514 -9.92 29.46 41.48
C THR A 514 -9.91 28.08 40.79
N LYS A 515 -9.63 27.99 39.49
CA LYS A 515 -9.68 26.72 38.72
C LYS A 515 -8.77 25.61 39.26
N GLU A 516 -7.64 25.98 39.88
CA GLU A 516 -6.69 25.03 40.49
C GLU A 516 -7.37 24.11 41.51
N PHE A 517 -8.26 24.67 42.34
CA PHE A 517 -9.05 23.89 43.30
C PHE A 517 -9.82 22.76 42.58
N PHE A 518 -10.54 23.07 41.50
CA PHE A 518 -11.37 22.09 40.78
C PHE A 518 -10.53 21.06 40.01
N PHE A 519 -9.34 21.47 39.55
CA PHE A 519 -8.37 20.59 38.92
C PHE A 519 -7.84 19.54 39.92
N GLU A 520 -7.44 19.96 41.13
CA GLU A 520 -7.00 19.06 42.19
C GLU A 520 -8.09 18.06 42.60
N GLN A 521 -9.35 18.52 42.68
CA GLN A 521 -10.50 17.65 42.95
C GLN A 521 -10.64 16.51 41.92
N MET A 522 -10.33 16.77 40.65
CA MET A 522 -10.38 15.76 39.60
C MET A 522 -9.26 14.73 39.74
N LEU A 523 -8.04 15.17 40.03
CA LEU A 523 -6.89 14.28 40.20
C LEU A 523 -7.04 13.35 41.41
N ASN A 524 -7.67 13.86 42.49
CA ASN A 524 -7.92 13.12 43.73
C ASN A 524 -9.05 12.08 43.63
N LEU A 525 -9.82 12.04 42.54
CA LEU A 525 -10.85 11.02 42.35
C LEU A 525 -10.25 9.61 42.26
N PRO A 526 -10.86 8.56 42.83
CA PRO A 526 -10.47 7.18 42.54
C PRO A 526 -10.54 6.85 41.04
N TYR A 527 -9.68 5.94 40.56
CA TYR A 527 -9.63 5.58 39.13
C TYR A 527 -10.97 5.10 38.57
N GLU A 528 -11.74 4.33 39.34
CA GLU A 528 -13.06 3.84 38.93
C GLU A 528 -14.05 4.99 38.74
N ASP A 529 -14.06 5.97 39.65
CA ASP A 529 -14.91 7.15 39.53
C ASP A 529 -14.51 8.04 38.36
N PHE A 530 -13.20 8.27 38.19
CA PHE A 530 -12.67 9.05 37.07
C PHE A 530 -13.02 8.39 35.72
N LEU A 531 -12.87 7.07 35.62
CA LEU A 531 -13.26 6.30 34.44
C LEU A 531 -14.78 6.35 34.21
N GLN A 532 -15.59 6.20 35.25
CA GLN A 532 -17.04 6.26 35.17
C GLN A 532 -17.51 7.63 34.67
N ILE A 533 -16.95 8.72 35.20
CA ILE A 533 -17.26 10.09 34.77
C ILE A 533 -16.86 10.27 33.30
N SER A 534 -15.61 9.94 32.96
CA SER A 534 -15.05 10.08 31.61
C SER A 534 -15.79 9.25 30.55
N SER A 535 -16.45 8.17 30.97
CA SER A 535 -17.18 7.25 30.08
C SER A 535 -18.66 7.62 29.87
N THR A 536 -19.12 8.77 30.37
CA THR A 536 -20.49 9.25 30.16
C THR A 536 -20.53 10.49 29.26
N SER A 537 -21.66 10.71 28.59
CA SER A 537 -21.86 11.89 27.75
C SER A 537 -21.62 13.18 28.51
N LEU A 538 -22.28 13.38 29.66
CA LEU A 538 -22.15 14.61 30.45
C LEU A 538 -20.83 14.72 31.20
N GLY A 539 -20.28 13.61 31.70
CA GLY A 539 -19.03 13.63 32.46
C GLY A 539 -17.79 13.90 31.60
N SER A 540 -17.76 13.38 30.37
CA SER A 540 -16.65 13.64 29.43
C SER A 540 -16.46 15.14 29.14
N TYR A 541 -17.53 15.93 28.98
CA TYR A 541 -17.44 17.40 28.82
C TYR A 541 -16.88 18.11 30.05
N ALA A 542 -17.24 17.64 31.26
CA ALA A 542 -16.74 18.24 32.50
C ALA A 542 -15.24 17.95 32.70
N VAL A 543 -14.81 16.72 32.43
CA VAL A 543 -13.39 16.33 32.47
C VAL A 543 -12.59 17.09 31.41
N GLU A 544 -13.14 17.24 30.20
CA GLU A 544 -12.50 18.00 29.13
C GLU A 544 -12.18 19.44 29.53
N ALA A 545 -13.14 20.14 30.15
CA ALA A 545 -12.93 21.52 30.60
C ALA A 545 -11.87 21.62 31.70
N LEU A 546 -11.81 20.65 32.61
CA LEU A 546 -10.79 20.61 33.67
C LEU A 546 -9.40 20.25 33.13
N VAL A 547 -9.31 19.37 32.13
CA VAL A 547 -8.05 19.10 31.41
C VAL A 547 -7.54 20.34 30.70
N LYS A 548 -8.42 21.11 30.05
CA LYS A 548 -8.09 22.39 29.39
C LYS A 548 -7.67 23.48 30.37
N ALA A 549 -8.03 23.37 31.65
CA ALA A 549 -7.63 24.30 32.69
C ALA A 549 -6.19 24.05 33.22
N ALA A 550 -5.54 22.96 32.79
CA ALA A 550 -4.14 22.67 33.12
C ALA A 550 -3.19 23.56 32.30
N GLU A 551 -2.62 24.58 32.94
CA GLU A 551 -1.76 25.58 32.28
C GLU A 551 -0.27 25.24 32.39
N THR A 552 0.13 24.61 33.49
CA THR A 552 1.54 24.25 33.76
C THR A 552 1.89 22.85 33.26
N LEU A 553 3.18 22.62 33.01
CA LEU A 553 3.72 21.32 32.60
C LEU A 553 3.41 20.22 33.65
N ASP A 554 3.55 20.54 34.93
CA ASP A 554 3.31 19.58 36.01
C ASP A 554 1.85 19.16 36.09
N GLN A 555 0.92 20.09 35.86
CA GLN A 555 -0.51 19.80 35.79
C GLN A 555 -0.82 18.88 34.60
N ARG A 556 -0.27 19.15 33.40
CA ARG A 556 -0.47 18.29 32.22
C ARG A 556 0.09 16.88 32.44
N ARG A 557 1.29 16.76 33.02
CA ARG A 557 1.88 15.45 33.39
C ARG A 557 1.04 14.69 34.42
N ALA A 558 0.46 15.40 35.41
CA ALA A 558 -0.44 14.78 36.39
C ALA A 558 -1.70 14.20 35.71
N VAL A 559 -2.25 14.89 34.71
CA VAL A 559 -3.36 14.38 33.88
C VAL A 559 -2.94 13.14 33.09
N VAL A 560 -1.78 13.16 32.43
CA VAL A 560 -1.25 11.99 31.69
C VAL A 560 -1.11 10.79 32.62
N ASN A 561 -0.50 10.96 33.80
CA ASN A 561 -0.37 9.90 34.80
C ASN A 561 -1.72 9.36 35.30
N LYS A 562 -2.74 10.22 35.38
CA LYS A 562 -4.10 9.81 35.75
C LYS A 562 -4.78 8.94 34.69
N ILE A 563 -4.50 9.17 33.41
CA ILE A 563 -5.18 8.44 32.32
C ILE A 563 -4.44 7.18 31.89
N LEU A 564 -3.11 7.11 32.05
CA LEU A 564 -2.28 6.00 31.55
C LEU A 564 -2.81 4.59 31.93
N PRO A 565 -3.20 4.32 33.19
CA PRO A 565 -3.68 2.99 33.59
C PRO A 565 -5.02 2.58 32.94
N ILE A 566 -5.77 3.55 32.40
CA ILE A 566 -7.12 3.36 31.86
C ILE A 566 -7.23 3.72 30.37
N THR A 567 -6.12 4.06 29.71
CA THR A 567 -6.07 4.51 28.30
C THR A 567 -6.81 3.57 27.35
N PHE A 568 -6.69 2.25 27.53
CA PHE A 568 -7.40 1.26 26.71
C PHE A 568 -8.93 1.36 26.83
N LYS A 569 -9.44 1.49 28.06
CA LYS A 569 -10.88 1.58 28.32
C LYS A 569 -11.43 2.89 27.78
N LEU A 570 -10.66 3.98 27.89
CA LEU A 570 -11.03 5.27 27.32
C LEU A 570 -11.06 5.22 25.78
N ALA A 571 -10.00 4.71 25.14
CA ALA A 571 -9.90 4.64 23.68
C ALA A 571 -11.02 3.82 23.02
N ASN A 572 -11.45 2.73 23.65
CA ASN A 572 -12.53 1.89 23.13
C ASN A 572 -13.95 2.39 23.48
N GLY A 573 -14.09 3.39 24.36
CA GLY A 573 -15.37 3.96 24.76
C GLY A 573 -15.74 5.21 23.97
N ARG A 574 -17.00 5.33 23.52
CA ARG A 574 -17.50 6.48 22.73
C ARG A 574 -17.25 7.85 23.38
N PHE A 575 -17.34 7.93 24.71
CA PHE A 575 -17.15 9.18 25.46
C PHE A 575 -15.74 9.30 26.04
N GLY A 576 -15.11 8.18 26.39
CA GLY A 576 -13.72 8.15 26.84
C GLY A 576 -12.74 8.57 25.75
N SER A 577 -13.03 8.24 24.49
CA SER A 577 -12.19 8.62 23.34
C SER A 577 -12.07 10.13 23.19
N ARG A 578 -13.13 10.87 23.51
CA ARG A 578 -13.16 12.35 23.51
C ARG A 578 -12.25 12.93 24.58
N VAL A 579 -12.25 12.35 25.79
CA VAL A 579 -11.36 12.80 26.87
C VAL A 579 -9.91 12.57 26.48
N LEU A 580 -9.61 11.41 25.88
CA LEU A 580 -8.27 11.07 25.40
C LEU A 580 -7.79 12.01 24.28
N GLU A 581 -8.68 12.36 23.36
CA GLU A 581 -8.46 13.33 22.30
C GLU A 581 -8.20 14.74 22.85
N CYS A 582 -8.93 15.17 23.89
CA CYS A 582 -8.67 16.44 24.55
C CYS A 582 -7.28 16.46 25.21
N VAL A 583 -6.92 15.41 25.96
CA VAL A 583 -5.59 15.31 26.56
C VAL A 583 -4.53 15.36 25.47
N TRP A 584 -4.71 14.62 24.38
CA TRP A 584 -3.82 14.65 23.24
C TRP A 584 -3.62 16.06 22.66
N GLU A 585 -4.71 16.80 22.43
CA GLU A 585 -4.67 18.16 21.86
C GLU A 585 -4.03 19.18 22.79
N ASN A 586 -4.08 18.96 24.11
CA ASN A 586 -3.49 19.86 25.12
C ASN A 586 -2.09 19.46 25.57
N CYS A 587 -1.59 18.29 25.16
CA CYS A 587 -0.24 17.83 25.45
C CYS A 587 0.76 18.20 24.35
N ASP A 588 2.01 18.45 24.75
CA ASP A 588 3.15 18.54 23.84
C ASP A 588 3.61 17.16 23.34
N VAL A 589 4.69 17.13 22.57
CA VAL A 589 5.20 15.89 21.97
C VAL A 589 5.69 14.91 23.04
N GLU A 590 6.37 15.37 24.09
CA GLU A 590 6.94 14.50 25.14
C GLU A 590 5.84 13.86 25.99
N GLU A 591 4.79 14.64 26.30
CA GLU A 591 3.64 14.20 27.10
C GLU A 591 2.75 13.20 26.34
N ARG A 592 2.76 13.22 25.00
CA ARG A 592 2.00 12.28 24.16
C ARG A 592 2.62 10.87 24.10
N LEU A 593 3.94 10.74 24.25
CA LEU A 593 4.66 9.46 24.08
C LEU A 593 4.11 8.33 24.95
N PRO A 594 3.87 8.52 26.27
CA PRO A 594 3.35 7.46 27.13
C PRO A 594 1.95 7.00 26.73
N ILE A 595 1.12 7.93 26.22
CA ILE A 595 -0.24 7.64 25.75
C ILE A 595 -0.17 6.78 24.47
N MET A 596 0.73 7.12 23.54
CA MET A 596 0.94 6.35 22.31
C MET A 596 1.39 4.93 22.61
N ASP A 597 2.38 4.78 23.50
CA ASP A 597 2.91 3.47 23.92
C ASP A 597 1.82 2.61 24.58
N ALA A 598 1.02 3.19 25.48
CA ALA A 598 -0.11 2.51 26.10
C ALA A 598 -1.18 2.07 25.08
N MET A 599 -1.44 2.88 24.04
CA MET A 599 -2.39 2.53 22.97
C MET A 599 -1.84 1.46 22.02
N LEU A 600 -0.56 1.49 21.67
CA LEU A 600 0.08 0.50 20.79
C LEU A 600 0.16 -0.89 21.41
N LYS A 601 0.27 -0.97 22.74
CA LYS A 601 0.26 -2.24 23.50
C LYS A 601 -1.12 -2.91 23.54
N CYS A 602 -2.18 -2.23 23.09
CA CYS A 602 -3.55 -2.72 23.23
C CYS A 602 -4.28 -2.84 21.87
N SER A 603 -5.17 -3.82 21.75
CA SER A 603 -5.94 -4.06 20.52
C SER A 603 -7.13 -3.10 20.37
N LEU A 604 -7.01 -2.07 19.52
CA LEU A 604 -8.04 -1.04 19.27
C LEU A 604 -9.10 -1.53 18.26
N ASN A 605 -10.02 -2.38 18.72
CA ASN A 605 -11.00 -3.04 17.85
C ASN A 605 -12.30 -2.26 17.64
N SER A 606 -12.61 -1.28 18.49
CA SER A 606 -13.83 -0.49 18.34
C SER A 606 -13.73 0.52 17.19
N GLN A 607 -14.88 0.93 16.63
CA GLN A 607 -14.93 1.95 15.57
C GLN A 607 -14.26 3.28 16.01
N THR A 608 -14.44 3.67 17.28
CA THR A 608 -13.80 4.87 17.85
C THR A 608 -12.32 4.68 18.09
N GLY A 609 -11.88 3.49 18.52
CA GLY A 609 -10.46 3.15 18.69
C GLY A 609 -9.70 3.22 17.36
N LYS A 610 -10.30 2.73 16.26
CA LYS A 610 -9.73 2.82 14.91
C LYS A 610 -9.62 4.27 14.42
N LEU A 611 -10.65 5.09 14.66
CA LEU A 611 -10.62 6.51 14.33
C LEU A 611 -9.55 7.28 15.10
N LEU A 612 -9.40 7.00 16.41
CA LEU A 612 -8.32 7.57 17.22
C LEU A 612 -6.95 7.14 16.73
N ALA A 613 -6.77 5.86 16.37
CA ALA A 613 -5.51 5.37 15.81
C ALA A 613 -5.13 6.11 14.53
N ALA A 614 -6.10 6.35 13.64
CA ALA A 614 -5.90 7.14 12.43
C ALA A 614 -5.60 8.62 12.76
N LYS A 615 -6.38 9.25 13.65
CA LYS A 615 -6.22 10.67 14.02
C LYS A 615 -4.89 10.94 14.73
N PHE A 616 -4.47 10.07 15.63
CA PHE A 616 -3.17 10.15 16.31
C PHE A 616 -2.02 9.65 15.44
N SER A 617 -2.30 9.24 14.20
CA SER A 617 -1.32 8.68 13.27
C SER A 617 -0.52 7.54 13.89
N LEU A 618 -1.16 6.67 14.67
CA LEU A 618 -0.50 5.50 15.28
C LEU A 618 0.10 4.57 14.23
N ASP A 619 -0.44 4.54 13.01
CA ASP A 619 0.16 3.80 11.88
C ASP A 619 1.47 4.45 11.38
N LYS A 620 1.60 5.79 11.48
CA LYS A 620 2.87 6.50 11.27
C LYS A 620 3.83 6.34 12.45
N TYR A 621 3.32 5.97 13.62
CA TYR A 621 4.11 5.72 14.83
C TYR A 621 4.52 4.25 14.97
N LYS A 622 3.78 3.31 14.36
CA LYS A 622 4.32 2.03 13.91
C LYS A 622 5.52 2.25 12.97
N ILE A 623 5.47 3.36 12.23
CA ILE A 623 6.58 3.92 11.46
C ILE A 623 7.47 4.87 12.32
N SER A 624 7.47 4.82 13.65
CA SER A 624 8.54 5.43 14.46
C SER A 624 9.11 4.44 15.48
N CYS A 625 8.40 3.35 15.77
CA CYS A 625 8.96 2.16 16.41
C CYS A 625 9.81 1.29 15.45
N TRP A 626 10.56 1.92 14.54
CA TRP A 626 11.64 1.30 13.74
C TRP A 626 12.84 0.86 14.61
N SER A 627 12.69 0.86 15.94
CA SER A 627 13.61 0.23 16.87
C SER A 627 12.99 -1.05 17.44
N THR A 628 12.68 -2.03 16.59
CA THR A 628 12.70 -3.43 17.01
C THR A 628 14.12 -3.99 17.09
N ALA A 629 15.13 -3.22 16.64
CA ALA A 629 16.53 -3.51 16.93
C ALA A 629 16.73 -3.58 18.44
N ARG A 630 17.13 -4.76 18.94
CA ARG A 630 17.57 -4.92 20.33
C ARG A 630 18.71 -3.92 20.55
N MET A 631 18.61 -3.10 21.62
CA MET A 631 19.63 -2.11 21.97
C MET A 631 21.03 -2.76 21.91
N PRO A 632 21.92 -2.34 20.98
CA PRO A 632 23.28 -2.85 20.93
C PRO A 632 24.07 -2.39 22.17
N ASN A 633 25.16 -3.10 22.45
CA ASN A 633 26.21 -2.62 23.35
C ASN A 633 26.89 -1.40 22.70
N ALA A 634 26.49 -0.20 23.14
CA ALA A 634 26.98 1.14 22.77
C ALA A 634 26.63 1.65 21.34
N LEU A 635 25.86 2.74 21.29
CA LEU A 635 25.70 3.59 20.11
C LEU A 635 27.01 4.35 19.82
N PRO A 636 27.33 4.65 18.56
CA PRO A 636 28.43 5.57 18.25
C PRO A 636 28.16 6.95 18.87
N ASP A 637 29.21 7.62 19.31
CA ASP A 637 29.09 8.97 19.87
C ASP A 637 28.62 10.00 18.81
N LEU A 638 28.16 11.15 19.29
CA LEU A 638 27.63 12.22 18.42
C LEU A 638 28.65 12.75 17.41
N HIS A 639 29.95 12.66 17.73
CA HIS A 639 31.02 13.09 16.82
C HIS A 639 31.13 12.13 15.64
N THR A 640 31.21 10.83 15.91
CA THR A 640 31.22 9.75 14.91
C THR A 640 29.99 9.83 14.00
N ILE A 641 28.79 10.05 14.58
CA ILE A 641 27.56 10.21 13.80
C ILE A 641 27.65 11.41 12.84
N GLN A 642 28.21 12.54 13.29
CA GLN A 642 28.38 13.73 12.45
C GLN A 642 29.43 13.51 11.35
N GLU A 643 30.55 12.83 11.64
CA GLU A 643 31.55 12.47 10.63
C GLU A 643 30.97 11.58 9.52
N LEU A 644 30.17 10.58 9.89
CA LEU A 644 29.50 9.70 8.92
C LEU A 644 28.50 10.48 8.04
N LYS A 645 27.81 11.48 8.59
CA LYS A 645 26.96 12.40 7.80
C LYS A 645 27.78 13.23 6.83
N ASP A 646 28.92 13.75 7.27
CA ASP A 646 29.82 14.55 6.42
C ASP A 646 30.43 13.70 5.29
N ILE A 647 30.83 12.45 5.56
CA ILE A 647 31.24 11.49 4.51
C ILE A 647 30.09 11.24 3.54
N ALA A 648 28.87 11.00 4.01
CA ALA A 648 27.71 10.82 3.13
C ALA A 648 27.47 12.05 2.23
N HIS A 649 27.80 13.26 2.67
CA HIS A 649 27.79 14.45 1.82
C HIS A 649 28.93 14.48 0.80
N LYS A 650 30.16 14.12 1.19
CA LYS A 650 31.31 13.97 0.26
C LYS A 650 31.02 12.96 -0.85
N LEU A 651 30.48 11.79 -0.49
CA LEU A 651 30.09 10.75 -1.44
C LEU A 651 29.08 11.26 -2.49
N ARG A 652 28.13 12.12 -2.09
CA ARG A 652 27.21 12.77 -3.05
C ARG A 652 27.94 13.74 -3.96
N ILE A 653 28.81 14.59 -3.42
CA ILE A 653 29.60 15.55 -4.19
C ILE A 653 30.44 14.84 -5.24
N HIS A 654 31.19 13.81 -4.85
CA HIS A 654 32.02 12.99 -5.74
C HIS A 654 31.20 12.35 -6.85
N SER A 655 30.06 11.76 -6.50
CA SER A 655 29.16 11.14 -7.49
C SER A 655 28.61 12.15 -8.49
N ILE A 656 28.19 13.34 -8.04
CA ILE A 656 27.69 14.42 -8.91
C ILE A 656 28.81 14.95 -9.79
N ARG A 657 30.00 15.22 -9.24
CA ARG A 657 31.17 15.72 -10.00
C ARG A 657 31.60 14.74 -11.09
N ALA A 658 31.75 13.46 -10.74
CA ALA A 658 32.15 12.41 -11.67
C ALA A 658 31.15 12.28 -12.83
N THR A 659 29.85 12.21 -12.53
CA THR A 659 28.80 12.04 -13.56
C THR A 659 28.59 13.29 -14.40
N ASN A 660 28.81 14.48 -13.84
CA ASN A 660 28.81 15.72 -14.59
C ASN A 660 30.02 15.82 -15.53
N ALA A 661 31.21 15.42 -15.08
CA ALA A 661 32.42 15.38 -15.92
C ALA A 661 32.26 14.42 -17.11
N SER A 662 31.55 13.30 -16.94
CA SER A 662 31.28 12.34 -18.01
C SER A 662 30.01 12.63 -18.83
N ASN A 663 29.26 13.70 -18.49
CA ASN A 663 27.94 14.03 -19.08
C ASN A 663 26.95 12.84 -19.12
N SER A 664 27.12 11.87 -18.23
CA SER A 664 26.34 10.64 -18.20
C SER A 664 26.55 9.91 -16.87
N GLY A 665 25.55 9.16 -16.41
CA GLY A 665 25.61 8.41 -15.16
C GLY A 665 24.38 8.64 -14.28
N HIS A 666 24.42 8.11 -13.06
CA HIS A 666 23.22 8.01 -12.20
C HIS A 666 23.44 8.67 -10.81
N PRO A 667 23.65 9.99 -10.75
CA PRO A 667 23.92 10.68 -9.48
C PRO A 667 22.75 10.58 -8.50
N THR A 668 21.51 10.53 -8.99
CA THR A 668 20.31 10.44 -8.12
C THR A 668 20.21 9.08 -7.41
N SER A 669 20.58 7.99 -8.11
CA SER A 669 20.70 6.64 -7.52
C SER A 669 21.88 6.53 -6.54
N CYS A 670 22.93 7.33 -6.72
CA CYS A 670 24.03 7.42 -5.75
C CYS A 670 23.56 8.15 -4.48
N CYS A 671 22.88 9.29 -4.64
CA CYS A 671 22.44 10.14 -3.53
C CYS A 671 21.44 9.48 -2.56
N SER A 672 20.62 8.52 -3.01
CA SER A 672 19.64 7.84 -2.15
C SER A 672 20.31 6.95 -1.09
N MET A 673 21.50 6.44 -1.36
CA MET A 673 22.19 5.47 -0.49
C MET A 673 23.50 6.00 0.10
N ALA A 674 23.72 7.32 0.10
CA ALA A 674 24.98 7.88 0.56
C ALA A 674 25.24 7.64 2.05
N GLU A 675 24.22 7.74 2.91
CA GLU A 675 24.36 7.38 4.33
C GLU A 675 24.59 5.88 4.50
N ILE A 676 23.89 5.03 3.74
CA ILE A 676 24.09 3.57 3.74
C ILE A 676 25.56 3.23 3.43
N MET A 677 26.09 3.79 2.34
CA MET A 677 27.48 3.58 1.92
C MET A 677 28.48 4.11 2.94
N SER A 678 28.22 5.30 3.49
CA SER A 678 29.06 5.91 4.54
C SER A 678 29.16 5.02 5.77
N VAL A 679 28.02 4.59 6.32
CA VAL A 679 27.99 3.71 7.50
C VAL A 679 28.62 2.35 7.19
N LEU A 680 28.35 1.78 6.02
CA LEU A 680 28.94 0.48 5.64
C LEU A 680 30.47 0.55 5.56
N PHE A 681 31.04 1.47 4.78
CA PHE A 681 32.48 1.52 4.52
C PHE A 681 33.29 2.07 5.70
N PHE A 682 32.76 3.04 6.44
CA PHE A 682 33.55 3.80 7.43
C PHE A 682 33.17 3.51 8.88
N HIS A 683 32.26 2.56 9.12
CA HIS A 683 31.88 2.13 10.47
C HIS A 683 31.68 0.62 10.61
N THR A 684 30.95 0.00 9.67
CA THR A 684 30.49 -1.40 9.81
C THR A 684 31.49 -2.44 9.29
N MET A 685 31.97 -2.29 8.04
CA MET A 685 32.76 -3.32 7.35
C MET A 685 34.20 -3.38 7.84
N LYS A 686 34.78 -4.58 7.80
CA LYS A 686 36.18 -4.86 8.12
C LYS A 686 36.93 -5.26 6.85
N TYR A 687 37.82 -4.40 6.38
CA TYR A 687 38.61 -4.66 5.16
C TYR A 687 39.91 -3.87 5.16
N ASP A 688 40.94 -4.36 4.45
CA ASP A 688 42.17 -3.60 4.20
C ASP A 688 42.04 -2.75 2.92
N PRO A 689 42.03 -1.40 3.00
CA PRO A 689 41.92 -0.54 1.83
C PRO A 689 43.09 -0.71 0.85
N LYS A 690 44.27 -1.12 1.32
CA LYS A 690 45.46 -1.35 0.49
C LYS A 690 45.46 -2.72 -0.18
N ASN A 691 44.69 -3.65 0.36
CA ASN A 691 44.55 -5.01 -0.18
C ASN A 691 43.06 -5.40 -0.30
N PRO A 692 42.29 -4.83 -1.25
CA PRO A 692 40.86 -5.11 -1.37
C PRO A 692 40.51 -6.59 -1.61
N ARG A 693 41.43 -7.33 -2.25
CA ARG A 693 41.30 -8.77 -2.54
C ARG A 693 41.70 -9.68 -1.39
N ASP A 694 42.13 -9.14 -0.24
CA ASP A 694 42.48 -9.94 0.93
C ASP A 694 41.31 -10.89 1.26
N PRO A 695 41.56 -12.20 1.39
CA PRO A 695 40.49 -13.16 1.49
C PRO A 695 39.67 -13.06 2.78
N TYR A 696 40.21 -12.42 3.84
CA TYR A 696 39.56 -12.19 5.12
C TYR A 696 38.73 -10.90 5.17
N ASN A 697 38.80 -10.03 4.16
CA ASN A 697 37.93 -8.85 4.09
C ASN A 697 36.45 -9.26 4.08
N ASP A 698 35.63 -8.46 4.76
CA ASP A 698 34.20 -8.41 4.46
C ASP A 698 34.00 -8.09 2.97
N ARG A 699 32.98 -8.69 2.36
CA ARG A 699 32.67 -8.49 0.94
C ARG A 699 31.57 -7.48 0.77
N PHE A 700 31.72 -6.64 -0.24
CA PHE A 700 30.71 -5.66 -0.63
C PHE A 700 30.30 -5.88 -2.08
N ILE A 701 28.99 -6.04 -2.32
CA ILE A 701 28.41 -6.20 -3.65
C ILE A 701 27.42 -5.06 -3.89
N LEU A 702 27.70 -4.24 -4.90
CA LEU A 702 26.77 -3.23 -5.36
C LEU A 702 25.86 -3.81 -6.44
N SER A 703 24.79 -4.51 -6.07
CA SER A 703 23.87 -5.15 -7.04
C SER A 703 23.21 -4.13 -7.97
N LYS A 704 22.85 -2.95 -7.44
CA LYS A 704 22.44 -1.80 -8.25
C LYS A 704 23.64 -1.10 -8.92
N GLY A 705 24.37 -1.82 -9.76
CA GLY A 705 25.68 -1.43 -10.31
C GLY A 705 25.69 -0.10 -11.07
N HIS A 706 24.54 0.38 -11.54
CA HIS A 706 24.41 1.68 -12.18
C HIS A 706 24.79 2.86 -11.26
N ALA A 707 24.81 2.63 -9.93
CA ALA A 707 25.30 3.54 -8.92
C ALA A 707 26.82 3.39 -8.64
N GLY A 708 27.59 2.83 -9.59
CA GLY A 708 29.05 2.69 -9.51
C GLY A 708 29.83 3.94 -9.06
N PRO A 709 29.47 5.17 -9.47
CA PRO A 709 30.21 6.37 -9.05
C PRO A 709 30.34 6.54 -7.53
N ILE A 710 29.36 6.11 -6.74
CA ILE A 710 29.46 6.22 -5.28
C ILE A 710 30.35 5.14 -4.66
N LEU A 711 30.47 3.97 -5.29
CA LEU A 711 31.45 2.96 -4.90
C LEU A 711 32.85 3.50 -5.14
N TYR A 712 33.09 4.13 -6.29
CA TYR A 712 34.37 4.77 -6.58
C TYR A 712 34.67 5.89 -5.58
N ALA A 713 33.67 6.70 -5.23
CA ALA A 713 33.79 7.72 -4.19
C ALA A 713 34.16 7.13 -2.81
N CYS A 714 33.60 5.97 -2.43
CA CYS A 714 33.99 5.30 -1.19
C CYS A 714 35.46 4.87 -1.21
N TRP A 715 35.96 4.38 -2.34
CA TRP A 715 37.37 3.98 -2.48
C TRP A 715 38.34 5.17 -2.60
N VAL A 716 37.86 6.34 -3.01
CA VAL A 716 38.59 7.61 -2.89
C VAL A 716 38.72 8.01 -1.42
N GLU A 717 37.59 8.05 -0.69
CA GLU A 717 37.61 8.40 0.75
C GLU A 717 38.36 7.36 1.59
N ALA A 718 38.38 6.08 1.19
CA ALA A 718 39.21 5.04 1.80
C ALA A 718 40.71 5.16 1.44
N GLY A 719 41.07 6.00 0.47
CA GLY A 719 42.45 6.33 0.10
C GLY A 719 43.11 5.38 -0.91
N LEU A 720 42.36 4.51 -1.59
CA LEU A 720 42.90 3.63 -2.63
C LEU A 720 42.98 4.33 -3.99
N ILE A 721 42.00 5.19 -4.28
CA ILE A 721 41.88 5.89 -5.57
C ILE A 721 42.16 7.39 -5.34
N PRO A 722 43.01 8.05 -6.14
CA PRO A 722 43.14 9.51 -6.09
C PRO A 722 41.83 10.20 -6.49
N GLU A 723 41.42 11.25 -5.78
CA GLU A 723 40.16 11.98 -6.08
C GLU A 723 40.10 12.48 -7.53
N SER A 724 41.24 12.87 -8.11
CA SER A 724 41.34 13.35 -9.49
C SER A 724 40.86 12.32 -10.52
N GLU A 725 40.97 11.02 -10.24
CA GLU A 725 40.54 9.96 -11.15
C GLU A 725 39.02 9.90 -11.32
N LEU A 726 38.24 10.40 -10.36
CA LEU A 726 36.77 10.42 -10.47
C LEU A 726 36.28 11.20 -11.69
N LEU A 727 37.04 12.22 -12.13
CA LEU A 727 36.71 13.03 -13.32
C LEU A 727 36.98 12.27 -14.64
N ASN A 728 37.63 11.10 -14.57
CA ASN A 728 37.86 10.20 -15.69
C ASN A 728 36.79 9.10 -15.79
N LEU A 729 35.69 9.18 -15.02
CA LEU A 729 34.56 8.26 -15.12
C LEU A 729 34.12 8.07 -16.58
N ARG A 730 33.95 6.81 -17.00
CA ARG A 730 33.47 6.39 -18.34
C ARG A 730 34.37 6.79 -19.52
N LYS A 731 35.57 7.34 -19.29
CA LYS A 731 36.55 7.54 -20.37
C LYS A 731 37.17 6.20 -20.78
N ILE A 732 37.54 6.11 -22.05
CA ILE A 732 38.06 4.86 -22.66
C ILE A 732 39.38 4.38 -22.03
N ASP A 733 40.16 5.31 -21.51
CA ASP A 733 41.48 5.14 -20.89
C ASP A 733 41.42 5.05 -19.35
N SER A 734 40.21 5.00 -18.78
CA SER A 734 39.98 4.87 -17.35
C SER A 734 39.40 3.51 -17.01
N ASP A 735 39.85 2.92 -15.90
CA ASP A 735 39.24 1.71 -15.34
C ASP A 735 37.96 2.04 -14.52
N LEU A 736 37.67 3.32 -14.26
CA LEU A 736 36.40 3.75 -13.66
C LEU A 736 35.27 3.72 -14.69
N GLU A 737 34.76 2.52 -14.94
CA GLU A 737 33.75 2.24 -15.94
C GLU A 737 32.34 2.70 -15.52
N GLY A 738 31.40 2.71 -16.47
CA GLY A 738 30.03 3.17 -16.21
C GLY A 738 29.23 2.30 -15.23
N HIS A 739 29.66 1.05 -15.04
CA HIS A 739 29.22 0.09 -14.03
C HIS A 739 30.48 -0.59 -13.46
N PRO A 740 30.50 -1.02 -12.19
CA PRO A 740 31.64 -1.71 -11.60
C PRO A 740 31.99 -2.99 -12.37
N THR A 741 33.27 -3.19 -12.69
CA THR A 741 33.78 -4.44 -13.26
C THR A 741 35.04 -4.93 -12.54
N PRO A 742 35.33 -6.24 -12.54
CA PRO A 742 36.48 -6.83 -11.85
C PRO A 742 37.86 -6.41 -12.36
N ARG A 743 37.95 -5.56 -13.38
CA ARG A 743 39.20 -4.86 -13.73
C ARG A 743 39.69 -4.04 -12.53
N LEU A 744 38.75 -3.54 -11.73
CA LEU A 744 39.00 -2.89 -10.46
C LEU A 744 39.22 -3.95 -9.38
N SER A 745 40.34 -3.86 -8.65
CA SER A 745 40.72 -4.82 -7.61
C SER A 745 39.71 -4.92 -6.47
N PHE A 746 38.96 -3.86 -6.21
CA PHE A 746 37.92 -3.80 -5.18
C PHE A 746 36.53 -4.23 -5.65
N VAL A 747 36.38 -4.62 -6.92
CA VAL A 747 35.14 -5.16 -7.47
C VAL A 747 35.31 -6.65 -7.66
N ASP A 748 34.50 -7.43 -6.96
CA ASP A 748 34.47 -8.88 -7.06
C ASP A 748 33.68 -9.33 -8.30
N VAL A 749 32.46 -8.79 -8.46
CA VAL A 749 31.56 -9.12 -9.56
C VAL A 749 31.02 -7.87 -10.26
N ALA A 750 30.80 -7.97 -11.56
CA ALA A 750 30.08 -6.98 -12.36
C ALA A 750 28.58 -7.10 -12.10
N THR A 751 27.90 -5.97 -11.99
CA THR A 751 26.50 -5.90 -11.52
C THR A 751 25.69 -4.89 -12.34
N GLY A 752 26.11 -4.64 -13.59
CA GLY A 752 25.36 -3.77 -14.49
C GLY A 752 23.99 -4.33 -14.86
N SER A 753 23.86 -5.65 -14.95
CA SER A 753 22.55 -6.31 -14.97
C SER A 753 22.02 -6.44 -13.55
N LEU A 754 20.81 -5.93 -13.35
CA LEU A 754 20.14 -5.93 -12.05
C LEU A 754 19.68 -7.34 -11.67
N GLY A 755 19.50 -7.57 -10.37
CA GLY A 755 18.96 -8.80 -9.81
C GLY A 755 19.99 -9.89 -9.54
N GLN A 756 21.22 -9.72 -10.02
CA GLN A 756 22.23 -10.78 -10.00
C GLN A 756 23.20 -10.71 -8.80
N GLY A 757 23.38 -9.53 -8.21
CA GLY A 757 24.36 -9.32 -7.15
C GLY A 757 24.02 -10.07 -5.87
N LEU A 758 22.73 -10.23 -5.52
CA LEU A 758 22.35 -10.97 -4.32
C LEU A 758 22.67 -12.46 -4.42
N SER A 759 22.48 -13.09 -5.58
CA SER A 759 22.89 -14.48 -5.80
C SER A 759 24.40 -14.67 -5.64
N CYS A 760 25.20 -13.75 -6.22
CA CYS A 760 26.65 -13.76 -6.04
C CYS A 760 27.03 -13.61 -4.56
N ALA A 761 26.40 -12.66 -3.86
CA ALA A 761 26.62 -12.41 -2.44
C ALA A 761 26.27 -13.64 -1.57
N ALA A 762 25.17 -14.33 -1.88
CA ALA A 762 24.77 -15.55 -1.20
C ALA A 762 25.77 -16.70 -1.42
N GLY A 763 26.31 -16.84 -2.64
CA GLY A 763 27.39 -17.78 -2.94
C GLY A 763 28.67 -17.50 -2.13
N MET A 764 29.11 -16.24 -2.07
CA MET A 764 30.25 -15.83 -1.23
C MET A 764 30.00 -16.14 0.24
N ALA A 765 28.82 -15.77 0.76
CA ALA A 765 28.45 -16.02 2.15
C ALA A 765 28.45 -17.52 2.48
N TYR A 766 27.95 -18.36 1.57
CA TYR A 766 27.98 -19.81 1.70
C TYR A 766 29.40 -20.36 1.82
N VAL A 767 30.29 -19.99 0.88
CA VAL A 767 31.69 -20.47 0.89
C VAL A 767 32.41 -19.98 2.14
N MET A 768 32.26 -18.72 2.51
CA MET A 768 32.89 -18.15 3.71
C MET A 768 32.44 -18.86 4.99
N LYS A 769 31.16 -19.24 5.08
CA LYS A 769 30.57 -19.91 6.24
C LYS A 769 30.93 -21.40 6.31
N PHE A 770 30.70 -22.15 5.25
CA PHE A 770 30.77 -23.62 5.28
C PHE A 770 32.12 -24.18 4.85
N MET A 771 32.81 -23.52 3.91
CA MET A 771 34.07 -23.99 3.33
C MET A 771 35.28 -23.35 3.99
N ASP A 772 35.38 -22.02 3.93
CA ASP A 772 36.52 -21.26 4.45
C ASP A 772 36.45 -21.12 5.99
N LYS A 773 35.23 -21.17 6.56
CA LYS A 773 34.94 -21.09 7.99
C LYS A 773 35.58 -19.86 8.65
N ILE A 774 35.36 -18.71 8.01
CA ILE A 774 35.84 -17.39 8.47
C ILE A 774 34.66 -16.54 8.94
N ASP A 775 34.94 -15.62 9.88
CA ASP A 775 33.92 -14.78 10.52
C ASP A 775 33.51 -13.56 9.67
N SER A 776 34.11 -13.37 8.49
CA SER A 776 33.83 -12.22 7.64
C SER A 776 32.42 -12.30 7.03
N ARG A 777 31.86 -11.13 6.75
CA ARG A 777 30.47 -10.94 6.33
C ARG A 777 30.38 -10.49 4.88
N VAL A 778 29.22 -10.67 4.28
CA VAL A 778 28.90 -10.20 2.93
C VAL A 778 27.76 -9.20 2.99
N TYR A 779 27.98 -8.02 2.42
CA TYR A 779 27.01 -6.93 2.34
C TYR A 779 26.62 -6.71 0.87
N CYS A 780 25.32 -6.73 0.58
CA CYS A 780 24.81 -6.53 -0.77
C CYS A 780 23.79 -5.38 -0.80
N VAL A 781 24.02 -4.35 -1.60
CA VAL A 781 23.09 -3.23 -1.76
C VAL A 781 22.30 -3.37 -3.07
N LEU A 782 20.97 -3.39 -2.97
CA LEU A 782 20.04 -3.56 -4.07
C LEU A 782 19.05 -2.39 -4.18
N GLY A 783 18.54 -2.12 -5.37
CA GLY A 783 17.45 -1.16 -5.58
C GLY A 783 16.05 -1.77 -5.36
N ASP A 784 15.07 -0.93 -5.05
CA ASP A 784 13.66 -1.32 -5.04
C ASP A 784 13.13 -1.78 -6.40
N GLY A 785 13.45 -1.07 -7.48
CA GLY A 785 13.11 -1.50 -8.84
C GLY A 785 13.76 -2.83 -9.24
N GLU A 786 14.99 -3.07 -8.76
CA GLU A 786 15.74 -4.31 -8.96
C GLU A 786 15.10 -5.52 -8.25
N SER A 787 14.45 -5.31 -7.10
CA SER A 787 13.76 -6.39 -6.37
C SER A 787 12.57 -7.02 -7.12
N ALA A 788 12.21 -6.49 -8.28
CA ALA A 788 11.24 -7.11 -9.18
C ALA A 788 11.80 -8.33 -9.94
N GLU A 789 13.12 -8.46 -10.03
CA GLU A 789 13.79 -9.58 -10.72
C GLU A 789 13.59 -10.90 -9.97
N GLY A 790 13.23 -11.96 -10.71
CA GLY A 790 12.99 -13.30 -10.15
C GLY A 790 14.22 -13.88 -9.43
N SER A 791 15.41 -13.64 -9.97
CA SER A 791 16.70 -14.08 -9.42
C SER A 791 16.97 -13.56 -8.00
N VAL A 792 16.46 -12.38 -7.63
CA VAL A 792 16.53 -11.88 -6.25
C VAL A 792 15.76 -12.79 -5.30
N TRP A 793 14.60 -13.28 -5.71
CA TRP A 793 13.76 -14.18 -4.90
C TRP A 793 14.34 -15.58 -4.79
N GLU A 794 14.96 -16.08 -5.85
CA GLU A 794 15.76 -17.31 -5.81
C GLU A 794 16.92 -17.19 -4.79
N ALA A 795 17.63 -16.07 -4.79
CA ALA A 795 18.71 -15.80 -3.83
C ALA A 795 18.22 -15.65 -2.38
N LEU A 796 17.08 -14.98 -2.18
CA LEU A 796 16.42 -14.89 -0.88
C LEU A 796 16.06 -16.28 -0.34
N HIS A 797 15.51 -17.15 -1.20
CA HIS A 797 15.19 -18.53 -0.84
C HIS A 797 16.45 -19.32 -0.46
N PHE A 798 17.49 -19.27 -1.30
CA PHE A 798 18.76 -19.95 -1.08
C PHE A 798 19.41 -19.54 0.25
N ALA A 799 19.51 -18.23 0.53
CA ALA A 799 20.15 -17.74 1.73
C ALA A 799 19.35 -18.00 3.01
N GLY A 800 18.01 -17.97 2.93
CA GLY A 800 17.14 -18.32 4.04
C GLY A 800 17.25 -19.80 4.40
N MET A 801 17.24 -20.68 3.38
CA MET A 801 17.32 -22.13 3.55
C MET A 801 18.69 -22.58 4.09
N TYR A 802 19.79 -22.00 3.59
CA TYR A 802 21.14 -22.26 4.10
C TYR A 802 21.50 -21.45 5.37
N GLU A 803 20.53 -20.73 5.96
CA GLU A 803 20.71 -19.95 7.18
C GLU A 803 21.94 -19.01 7.15
N LEU A 804 22.15 -18.28 6.06
CA LEU A 804 23.36 -17.47 5.83
C LEU A 804 23.40 -16.20 6.71
N ASP A 805 23.62 -16.36 8.01
CA ASP A 805 23.71 -15.30 9.01
C ASP A 805 24.94 -14.37 8.91
N ASN A 806 25.87 -14.68 8.00
CA ASN A 806 26.94 -13.80 7.57
C ASN A 806 26.56 -12.93 6.34
N LEU A 807 25.34 -13.04 5.80
CA LEU A 807 24.83 -12.22 4.71
C LEU A 807 23.89 -11.11 5.22
N VAL A 808 24.15 -9.87 4.78
CA VAL A 808 23.28 -8.71 4.97
C VAL A 808 22.91 -8.10 3.63
N ALA A 809 21.62 -8.12 3.28
CA ALA A 809 21.10 -7.46 2.09
C ALA A 809 20.47 -6.11 2.49
N ILE A 810 20.83 -5.03 1.81
CA ILE A 810 20.30 -3.68 2.03
C ILE A 810 19.47 -3.30 0.81
N PHE A 811 18.16 -3.14 1.02
CA PHE A 811 17.24 -2.71 -0.02
C PHE A 811 17.05 -1.20 0.06
N ASP A 812 17.60 -0.46 -0.91
CA ASP A 812 17.43 0.98 -1.09
C ASP A 812 16.04 1.28 -1.66
N ILE A 813 15.04 1.42 -0.77
CA ILE A 813 13.65 1.70 -1.15
C ILE A 813 13.46 3.19 -1.39
N ASN A 814 13.95 3.64 -2.54
CA ASN A 814 13.95 5.04 -2.95
C ASN A 814 12.67 5.48 -3.69
N ARG A 815 11.69 4.57 -3.82
CA ARG A 815 10.37 4.68 -4.46
C ARG A 815 10.39 4.61 -5.99
N LEU A 816 11.54 4.74 -6.65
CA LEU A 816 11.64 5.03 -8.08
C LEU A 816 12.57 4.07 -8.83
N GLY A 817 12.01 3.39 -9.83
CA GLY A 817 12.77 2.68 -10.85
C GLY A 817 13.45 3.63 -11.86
N GLN A 818 13.63 3.16 -13.08
CA GLN A 818 14.24 3.97 -14.16
C GLN A 818 13.23 4.94 -14.79
N SER A 819 12.04 4.45 -15.18
CA SER A 819 11.05 5.22 -15.94
C SER A 819 9.82 5.63 -15.13
N GLN A 820 9.62 5.03 -13.96
CA GLN A 820 8.41 5.19 -13.16
C GLN A 820 8.66 4.79 -11.69
N PRO A 821 7.70 5.03 -10.78
CA PRO A 821 7.76 4.47 -9.44
C PRO A 821 7.94 2.95 -9.46
N ALA A 822 8.73 2.43 -8.53
CA ALA A 822 8.78 0.99 -8.28
C ALA A 822 7.39 0.49 -7.87
N SER A 823 7.06 -0.77 -8.19
CA SER A 823 5.70 -1.32 -8.05
C SER A 823 5.11 -1.23 -6.64
N LEU A 824 5.96 -1.25 -5.62
CA LEU A 824 5.55 -1.12 -4.22
C LEU A 824 5.75 0.30 -3.65
N GLY A 825 6.38 1.21 -4.38
CA GLY A 825 6.71 2.55 -3.89
C GLY A 825 7.36 2.52 -2.50
N HIS A 826 6.74 3.19 -1.52
CA HIS A 826 7.15 3.17 -0.11
C HIS A 826 6.27 2.28 0.79
N ARG A 827 5.69 1.20 0.25
CA ARG A 827 5.00 0.17 1.06
C ARG A 827 6.00 -0.76 1.74
N ILE A 828 6.71 -0.21 2.73
CA ILE A 828 7.78 -0.89 3.46
C ILE A 828 7.28 -2.13 4.20
N ASP A 829 6.03 -2.09 4.67
CA ASP A 829 5.33 -3.23 5.27
C ASP A 829 5.23 -4.44 4.33
N VAL A 830 5.01 -4.21 3.04
CA VAL A 830 4.94 -5.28 2.04
C VAL A 830 6.32 -5.85 1.73
N TYR A 831 7.36 -5.01 1.65
CA TYR A 831 8.74 -5.49 1.53
C TYR A 831 9.12 -6.34 2.74
N GLN A 832 8.79 -5.89 3.95
CA GLN A 832 9.05 -6.62 5.18
C GLN A 832 8.40 -7.99 5.18
N GLN A 833 7.08 -8.07 4.96
CA GLN A 833 6.35 -9.33 4.93
C GLN A 833 6.90 -10.31 3.89
N ARG A 834 7.31 -9.80 2.73
CA ARG A 834 7.92 -10.63 1.68
C ARG A 834 9.24 -11.23 2.14
N PHE A 835 10.14 -10.45 2.74
CA PHE A 835 11.44 -10.98 3.17
C PHE A 835 11.32 -11.91 4.39
N GLU A 836 10.44 -11.59 5.34
CA GLU A 836 10.15 -12.47 6.50
C GLU A 836 9.62 -13.83 6.04
N ALA A 837 8.77 -13.86 5.01
CA ALA A 837 8.24 -15.11 4.43
C ALA A 837 9.32 -16.02 3.82
N PHE A 838 10.48 -15.46 3.44
CA PHE A 838 11.63 -16.20 2.93
C PHE A 838 12.63 -16.59 4.04
N GLY A 839 12.27 -16.42 5.31
CA GLY A 839 13.09 -16.85 6.45
C GLY A 839 14.14 -15.83 6.91
N TRP A 840 14.08 -14.58 6.45
CA TRP A 840 15.05 -13.54 6.78
C TRP A 840 14.71 -12.83 8.09
N ASN A 841 15.73 -12.37 8.81
CA ASN A 841 15.57 -11.31 9.79
C ASN A 841 15.39 -9.98 9.05
N VAL A 842 14.38 -9.20 9.38
CA VAL A 842 14.09 -7.96 8.64
C VAL A 842 14.12 -6.76 9.57
N GLU A 843 14.93 -5.77 9.19
CA GLU A 843 15.04 -4.50 9.88
C GLU A 843 14.69 -3.37 8.93
N CYS A 844 13.52 -2.80 9.12
CA CYS A 844 13.13 -1.60 8.40
C CYS A 844 13.86 -0.42 9.06
N VAL A 845 14.50 0.47 8.27
CA VAL A 845 15.14 1.72 8.77
C VAL A 845 14.81 2.95 7.90
N ASP A 846 14.92 4.16 8.48
CA ASP A 846 15.11 5.37 7.66
C ASP A 846 16.55 5.33 7.11
N GLY A 847 16.68 5.21 5.79
CA GLY A 847 17.98 5.07 5.13
C GLY A 847 18.82 6.34 5.11
N HIS A 848 18.29 7.48 5.59
CA HIS A 848 19.04 8.72 5.78
C HIS A 848 19.35 9.02 7.25
N ASP A 849 18.89 8.16 8.18
CA ASP A 849 19.28 8.23 9.58
C ASP A 849 20.52 7.36 9.83
N VAL A 850 21.67 8.02 9.89
CA VAL A 850 22.98 7.40 10.19
C VAL A 850 22.94 6.60 11.50
N GLU A 851 22.24 7.09 12.53
CA GLU A 851 22.19 6.42 13.83
C GLU A 851 21.32 5.15 13.76
N ALA A 852 20.19 5.20 13.04
CA ALA A 852 19.37 4.02 12.78
C ALA A 852 20.14 2.96 11.96
N LEU A 853 20.89 3.38 10.94
CA LEU A 853 21.74 2.48 10.15
C LEU A 853 22.83 1.81 11.01
N CYS A 854 23.55 2.57 11.84
CA CYS A 854 24.59 2.02 12.73
C CYS A 854 23.99 0.96 13.69
N ARG A 855 22.82 1.25 14.27
CA ARG A 855 22.09 0.29 15.11
C ARG A 855 21.71 -0.96 14.34
N SER A 856 21.20 -0.80 13.13
CA SER A 856 20.68 -1.92 12.34
C SER A 856 21.79 -2.85 11.85
N PHE A 857 22.93 -2.30 11.41
CA PHE A 857 24.10 -3.12 11.10
C PHE A 857 24.69 -3.83 12.31
N SER A 858 24.69 -3.17 13.48
CA SER A 858 25.13 -3.78 14.74
C SER A 858 24.21 -4.92 15.18
N SER A 859 22.89 -4.71 15.07
CA SER A 859 21.87 -5.72 15.34
C SER A 859 22.02 -6.92 14.40
N ALA A 860 22.17 -6.67 13.09
CA ALA A 860 22.39 -7.70 12.07
C ALA A 860 23.63 -8.58 12.34
N ALA A 861 24.69 -8.02 12.94
CA ALA A 861 25.88 -8.78 13.34
C ALA A 861 25.62 -9.76 14.49
N GLY A 862 24.63 -9.46 15.35
CA GLY A 862 24.20 -10.31 16.46
C GLY A 862 23.18 -11.39 16.09
N VAL A 863 22.54 -11.29 14.92
CA VAL A 863 21.60 -12.29 14.42
C VAL A 863 22.35 -13.56 14.01
N LYS A 864 21.81 -14.72 14.41
CA LYS A 864 22.34 -16.05 14.08
C LYS A 864 21.26 -16.89 13.41
N HIS A 865 21.70 -17.86 12.61
CA HIS A 865 20.83 -18.82 11.89
C HIS A 865 19.86 -18.21 10.86
N LYS A 866 20.00 -16.92 10.53
CA LYS A 866 19.18 -16.26 9.52
C LYS A 866 19.96 -15.15 8.82
N PRO A 867 19.86 -15.01 7.50
CA PRO A 867 20.33 -13.81 6.81
C PRO A 867 19.51 -12.58 7.25
N THR A 868 20.08 -11.38 7.11
CA THR A 868 19.40 -10.12 7.49
C THR A 868 19.12 -9.22 6.29
N ALA A 869 17.88 -8.74 6.18
CA ALA A 869 17.45 -7.75 5.19
C ALA A 869 17.21 -6.41 5.88
N ILE A 870 17.99 -5.39 5.53
CA ILE A 870 17.77 -4.02 5.97
C ILE A 870 16.95 -3.31 4.89
N VAL A 871 15.70 -2.99 5.21
CA VAL A 871 14.77 -2.32 4.30
C VAL A 871 14.84 -0.82 4.57
N ALA A 872 15.73 -0.15 3.83
CA ALA A 872 16.05 1.25 4.02
C ALA A 872 15.10 2.12 3.19
N LYS A 873 14.19 2.84 3.85
CA LYS A 873 13.35 3.85 3.19
C LYS A 873 14.20 5.08 2.87
N THR A 874 14.35 5.40 1.59
CA THR A 874 15.20 6.51 1.11
C THR A 874 14.44 7.35 0.07
N PHE A 875 15.10 8.38 -0.46
CA PHE A 875 14.56 9.21 -1.52
C PHE A 875 15.57 9.39 -2.65
N LYS A 876 15.13 9.08 -3.88
CA LYS A 876 15.89 9.39 -5.09
C LYS A 876 15.75 10.89 -5.38
N ALA A 877 16.88 11.61 -5.44
CA ALA A 877 16.86 13.05 -5.67
C ALA A 877 16.22 13.37 -7.04
N LEU A 878 15.27 14.31 -7.08
CA LEU A 878 14.70 14.83 -8.33
C LEU A 878 15.61 15.93 -8.88
N GLY A 879 15.88 15.90 -10.19
CA GLY A 879 16.92 16.68 -10.88
C GLY A 879 16.85 18.19 -10.67
N LYS A 880 17.56 18.69 -9.65
CA LYS A 880 18.02 20.09 -9.59
C LYS A 880 19.30 20.24 -10.40
N GLU A 881 19.59 21.44 -10.90
CA GLU A 881 20.87 21.77 -11.54
C GLU A 881 22.04 21.36 -10.63
N ALA A 882 23.04 20.68 -11.21
CA ALA A 882 24.15 20.10 -10.46
C ALA A 882 24.89 21.12 -9.59
N ALA A 883 25.05 22.35 -10.06
CA ALA A 883 25.69 23.44 -9.32
C ALA A 883 24.93 23.79 -8.02
N ALA A 884 23.62 24.01 -8.13
CA ALA A 884 22.77 24.32 -6.97
C ALA A 884 22.70 23.14 -5.97
N ALA A 885 22.73 21.90 -6.48
CA ALA A 885 22.78 20.71 -5.64
C ALA A 885 24.11 20.63 -4.87
N LEU A 886 25.24 20.87 -5.53
CA LEU A 886 26.57 20.87 -4.91
C LEU A 886 26.70 21.97 -3.86
N GLU A 887 26.25 23.18 -4.13
CA GLU A 887 26.27 24.29 -3.17
C GLU A 887 25.45 23.95 -1.90
N ALA A 888 24.23 23.44 -2.09
CA ALA A 888 23.37 23.03 -0.99
C ALA A 888 23.98 21.89 -0.15
N ILE A 889 24.67 20.93 -0.77
CA ILE A 889 25.33 19.83 -0.05
C ILE A 889 26.57 20.34 0.70
N ASN A 890 27.41 21.17 0.07
CA ASN A 890 28.60 21.72 0.72
C ASN A 890 28.25 22.53 1.99
N SER A 891 27.14 23.29 1.96
CA SER A 891 26.68 24.06 3.13
C SER A 891 26.31 23.21 4.36
N ARG A 892 26.15 21.89 4.19
CA ARG A 892 25.75 20.96 5.26
C ARG A 892 26.93 20.22 5.89
N ILE A 893 28.10 20.26 5.26
CA ILE A 893 29.33 19.67 5.80
C ILE A 893 29.78 20.54 6.97
N LYS A 894 29.96 19.93 8.15
CA LYS A 894 30.42 20.65 9.34
C LYS A 894 31.92 20.50 9.55
N ASN A 895 32.48 19.33 9.26
CA ASN A 895 33.89 19.05 9.36
C ASN A 895 34.53 19.07 7.97
N PHE A 896 35.21 20.17 7.65
CA PHE A 896 35.98 20.29 6.40
C PHE A 896 37.35 19.61 6.47
N ASP A 897 37.80 19.25 7.67
CA ASP A 897 39.13 18.67 7.89
C ASP A 897 39.17 17.16 7.57
N HIS A 898 40.30 16.70 7.04
CA HIS A 898 40.54 15.30 6.69
C HIS A 898 40.86 14.44 7.93
N HIS A 899 40.04 14.50 8.98
CA HIS A 899 40.13 13.49 10.01
C HIS A 899 39.64 12.17 9.41
N LYS A 900 40.60 11.29 9.11
CA LYS A 900 40.33 9.89 8.83
C LYS A 900 39.57 9.37 10.03
N LEU A 901 38.26 9.12 9.86
CA LEU A 901 37.55 8.19 10.71
C LEU A 901 38.51 7.02 10.88
N SER A 902 38.84 6.72 12.13
CA SER A 902 39.71 5.59 12.43
C SER A 902 38.96 4.39 11.88
N ILE A 903 39.35 3.92 10.68
CA ILE A 903 38.90 2.64 10.18
C ILE A 903 39.40 1.71 11.27
N ASN A 904 38.49 1.31 12.17
CA ASN A 904 38.78 0.26 13.11
C ASN A 904 39.01 -0.93 12.18
N LEU A 905 40.29 -1.18 11.91
CA LEU A 905 40.79 -2.34 11.23
C LEU A 905 41.04 -3.35 12.36
N PRO A 906 40.03 -4.09 12.88
CA PRO A 906 40.36 -5.29 13.60
C PRO A 906 41.11 -6.16 12.60
N ARG A 907 42.44 -6.21 12.75
CA ARG A 907 43.24 -7.23 12.09
C ARG A 907 42.67 -8.56 12.54
N ILE A 908 42.05 -9.26 11.60
CA ILE A 908 41.61 -10.62 11.81
C ILE A 908 42.87 -11.42 12.13
N ASP A 909 42.84 -12.14 13.25
CA ASP A 909 43.94 -13.02 13.65
C ASP A 909 44.10 -14.12 12.58
N PRO A 910 45.21 -14.15 11.83
CA PRO A 910 45.46 -15.13 10.77
C PRO A 910 45.77 -16.53 11.32
N SER A 911 45.20 -16.91 12.47
CA SER A 911 45.45 -18.17 13.17
C SER A 911 45.08 -19.41 12.33
N LYS A 912 44.34 -19.25 11.23
CA LYS A 912 44.13 -20.28 10.19
C LYS A 912 44.38 -19.69 8.79
N PRO A 913 45.60 -19.81 8.23
CA PRO A 913 45.88 -19.35 6.87
C PRO A 913 44.99 -20.10 5.86
N LEU A 914 44.25 -19.35 5.04
CA LEU A 914 43.53 -19.91 3.90
C LEU A 914 44.54 -20.43 2.88
N LYS A 915 44.41 -21.70 2.47
CA LYS A 915 45.30 -22.30 1.47
C LYS A 915 45.10 -21.59 0.12
N ALA A 916 46.19 -21.09 -0.46
CA ALA A 916 46.20 -20.68 -1.86
C ALA A 916 45.91 -21.90 -2.74
N ASN A 917 44.94 -21.79 -3.65
CA ASN A 917 44.51 -22.92 -4.48
C ASN A 917 45.14 -22.81 -5.87
N ASP A 918 45.93 -23.82 -6.24
CA ASP A 918 46.45 -23.98 -7.60
C ASP A 918 45.65 -25.06 -8.33
N PHE A 919 44.74 -24.66 -9.23
CA PHE A 919 44.00 -25.62 -10.07
C PHE A 919 44.72 -26.00 -11.38
N SER A 920 45.92 -25.45 -11.67
CA SER A 920 46.63 -25.77 -12.91
C SER A 920 47.03 -27.26 -13.02
N ASN A 921 47.18 -27.92 -11.87
CA ASN A 921 47.62 -29.32 -11.76
C ASN A 921 46.50 -30.30 -11.37
N VAL A 922 45.23 -29.88 -11.38
CA VAL A 922 44.11 -30.76 -11.02
C VAL A 922 43.97 -31.88 -12.04
N LYS A 923 43.91 -33.13 -11.59
CA LYS A 923 43.80 -34.34 -12.42
C LYS A 923 42.80 -35.33 -11.84
N LEU A 924 42.33 -36.28 -12.62
CA LEU A 924 41.53 -37.37 -12.06
C LEU A 924 42.38 -38.18 -11.08
N SER A 925 41.77 -38.63 -9.97
CA SER A 925 42.46 -39.48 -8.97
C SER A 925 42.90 -40.84 -9.53
N GLU A 926 42.22 -41.32 -10.57
CA GLU A 926 42.50 -42.55 -11.31
C GLU A 926 42.13 -42.35 -12.78
N PRO A 927 42.79 -43.02 -13.73
CA PRO A 927 42.42 -42.93 -15.15
C PRO A 927 41.00 -43.45 -15.42
N PRO A 928 40.43 -43.18 -16.61
CA PRO A 928 39.25 -43.89 -17.08
C PRO A 928 39.45 -45.41 -16.99
N ASN A 929 38.37 -46.15 -16.72
CA ASN A 929 38.43 -47.60 -16.55
C ASN A 929 37.17 -48.25 -17.15
N TYR A 930 37.06 -48.14 -18.47
CA TYR A 930 35.97 -48.69 -19.25
C TYR A 930 36.48 -49.77 -20.21
N LYS A 931 35.59 -50.68 -20.61
CA LYS A 931 35.91 -51.67 -21.66
C LYS A 931 35.48 -51.14 -23.01
N ILE A 932 36.31 -51.27 -24.04
CA ILE A 932 35.92 -50.95 -25.42
C ILE A 932 34.66 -51.74 -25.78
N GLY A 933 33.65 -51.06 -26.33
CA GLY A 933 32.33 -51.60 -26.66
C GLY A 933 31.32 -51.62 -25.50
N GLU A 934 31.73 -51.33 -24.26
CA GLU A 934 30.82 -51.15 -23.13
C GLU A 934 29.87 -49.98 -23.39
N LYS A 935 28.57 -50.15 -23.13
CA LYS A 935 27.57 -49.09 -23.35
C LYS A 935 27.38 -48.25 -22.09
N VAL A 936 27.84 -47.01 -22.11
CA VAL A 936 27.80 -46.08 -20.97
C VAL A 936 27.34 -44.71 -21.44
N ALA A 937 26.35 -44.12 -20.78
CA ALA A 937 25.93 -42.75 -21.08
C ALA A 937 26.98 -41.73 -20.63
N THR A 938 27.26 -40.71 -21.43
CA THR A 938 28.26 -39.69 -21.08
C THR A 938 27.87 -38.88 -19.84
N ARG A 939 26.57 -38.70 -19.55
CA ARG A 939 26.11 -38.12 -18.27
C ARG A 939 26.50 -38.94 -17.03
N LEU A 940 26.50 -40.27 -17.15
CA LEU A 940 26.91 -41.16 -16.05
C LEU A 940 28.44 -41.11 -15.86
N ALA A 941 29.18 -41.04 -16.98
CA ALA A 941 30.62 -40.86 -16.98
C ALA A 941 31.01 -39.51 -16.34
N TYR A 942 30.26 -38.44 -16.60
CA TYR A 942 30.45 -37.15 -15.95
C TYR A 942 30.34 -37.24 -14.42
N GLY A 943 29.26 -37.82 -13.88
CA GLY A 943 29.12 -37.98 -12.43
C GLY A 943 30.24 -38.82 -11.81
N THR A 944 30.75 -39.80 -12.56
CA THR A 944 31.90 -40.62 -12.17
C THR A 944 33.20 -39.81 -12.17
N ALA A 945 33.44 -39.01 -13.21
CA ALA A 945 34.57 -38.10 -13.32
C ALA A 945 34.58 -37.05 -12.21
N LEU A 946 33.41 -36.49 -11.86
CA LEU A 946 33.30 -35.54 -10.75
C LEU A 946 33.75 -36.15 -9.42
N VAL A 947 33.35 -37.38 -9.12
CA VAL A 947 33.83 -38.07 -7.91
C VAL A 947 35.35 -38.26 -7.97
N LYS A 948 35.89 -38.68 -9.12
CA LYS A 948 37.35 -38.84 -9.31
C LYS A 948 38.11 -37.53 -9.14
N LEU A 949 37.53 -36.41 -9.58
CA LEU A 949 38.08 -35.06 -9.44
C LEU A 949 37.96 -34.55 -8.00
N GLY A 950 36.84 -34.83 -7.33
CA GLY A 950 36.63 -34.48 -5.93
C GLY A 950 37.59 -35.20 -4.98
N LYS A 951 38.01 -36.43 -5.31
CA LYS A 951 39.05 -37.17 -4.57
C LYS A 951 40.43 -36.54 -4.68
N SER A 952 40.74 -35.85 -5.78
CA SER A 952 42.06 -35.24 -6.01
C SER A 952 42.15 -33.78 -5.59
N CYS A 953 41.00 -33.10 -5.43
CA CYS A 953 40.94 -31.69 -5.06
C CYS A 953 39.76 -31.41 -4.12
N ASP A 954 40.08 -30.98 -2.89
CA ASP A 954 39.11 -30.61 -1.85
C ASP A 954 38.31 -29.34 -2.17
N ARG A 955 38.74 -28.60 -3.19
CA ARG A 955 38.11 -27.35 -3.64
C ARG A 955 37.16 -27.54 -4.81
N VAL A 956 36.91 -28.79 -5.23
CA VAL A 956 35.78 -29.09 -6.13
C VAL A 956 34.49 -29.02 -5.33
N VAL A 957 33.55 -28.20 -5.80
CA VAL A 957 32.21 -28.04 -5.25
C VAL A 957 31.22 -28.30 -6.38
N ALA A 958 30.30 -29.23 -6.17
CA ALA A 958 29.22 -29.51 -7.11
C ALA A 958 27.97 -28.77 -6.67
N LEU A 959 27.25 -28.15 -7.61
CA LEU A 959 25.91 -27.63 -7.40
C LEU A 959 24.97 -28.36 -8.34
N ASP A 960 23.69 -28.41 -8.01
CA ASP A 960 22.68 -29.01 -8.88
C ASP A 960 21.32 -28.39 -8.58
N GLY A 961 20.47 -28.30 -9.61
CA GLY A 961 19.12 -27.74 -9.51
C GLY A 961 18.03 -28.81 -9.44
N ASP A 962 18.00 -29.59 -8.36
CA ASP A 962 17.09 -30.71 -8.11
C ASP A 962 17.00 -31.81 -9.19
N VAL A 963 18.06 -32.01 -9.96
CA VAL A 963 18.15 -33.03 -11.02
C VAL A 963 19.34 -33.96 -10.88
N LYS A 964 20.05 -33.90 -9.77
CA LYS A 964 21.23 -34.70 -9.39
C LYS A 964 21.18 -36.19 -9.75
N ASN A 965 20.00 -36.80 -9.77
CA ASN A 965 19.76 -38.20 -10.17
C ASN A 965 19.74 -38.40 -11.70
N SER A 966 19.26 -37.40 -12.44
CA SER A 966 19.32 -37.35 -13.91
C SER A 966 20.71 -36.97 -14.39
N THR A 967 21.39 -36.12 -13.62
CA THR A 967 22.72 -35.61 -13.94
C THR A 967 23.87 -36.49 -13.46
N PHE A 968 23.55 -37.43 -12.58
CA PHE A 968 24.51 -38.21 -11.82
C PHE A 968 25.45 -37.37 -10.94
N ALA A 969 25.11 -36.10 -10.66
CA ALA A 969 25.77 -35.30 -9.64
C ALA A 969 25.47 -35.82 -8.22
N ASP A 970 24.42 -36.65 -8.06
CA ASP A 970 24.14 -37.41 -6.84
C ASP A 970 25.31 -38.31 -6.41
N LYS A 971 26.10 -38.83 -7.37
CA LYS A 971 27.34 -39.55 -7.08
C LYS A 971 28.33 -38.67 -6.31
N PHE A 972 28.49 -37.42 -6.72
CA PHE A 972 29.33 -36.46 -6.01
C PHE A 972 28.74 -36.13 -4.64
N LYS A 973 27.42 -35.90 -4.55
CA LYS A 973 26.72 -35.68 -3.28
C LYS A 973 26.94 -36.82 -2.28
N ASN A 974 26.84 -38.06 -2.74
CA ASN A 974 27.00 -39.24 -1.90
C ASN A 974 28.46 -39.43 -1.44
N ALA A 975 29.44 -39.06 -2.27
CA ALA A 975 30.85 -39.14 -1.94
C ALA A 975 31.33 -37.97 -1.05
N PHE A 976 30.82 -36.77 -1.29
CA PHE A 976 31.27 -35.51 -0.68
C PHE A 976 30.08 -34.59 -0.35
N PRO A 977 29.22 -34.97 0.63
CA PRO A 977 27.99 -34.23 0.92
C PRO A 977 28.26 -32.79 1.36
N ASP A 978 29.34 -32.54 2.11
CA ASP A 978 29.74 -31.20 2.58
C ASP A 978 30.24 -30.28 1.46
N ARG A 979 30.43 -30.80 0.24
CA ARG A 979 30.88 -30.06 -0.95
C ARG A 979 29.85 -30.08 -2.07
N PHE A 980 28.63 -30.50 -1.77
CA PHE A 980 27.51 -30.47 -2.69
C PHE A 980 26.49 -29.43 -2.23
N ILE A 981 26.13 -28.52 -3.13
CA ILE A 981 25.17 -27.45 -2.88
C ILE A 981 23.90 -27.76 -3.68
N GLU A 982 22.82 -28.13 -2.98
CA GLU A 982 21.50 -28.20 -3.61
C GLU A 982 21.00 -26.77 -3.83
N CYS A 983 20.73 -26.43 -5.09
CA CYS A 983 20.19 -25.14 -5.48
C CYS A 983 18.70 -25.20 -5.75
N PHE A 984 18.06 -26.37 -5.73
CA PHE A 984 16.66 -26.54 -6.11
C PHE A 984 16.38 -26.03 -7.53
N ILE A 985 15.12 -25.88 -7.92
CA ILE A 985 14.73 -25.40 -9.26
C ILE A 985 14.93 -23.87 -9.35
N SER A 986 16.21 -23.44 -9.33
CA SER A 986 16.65 -22.04 -9.36
C SER A 986 17.95 -21.87 -10.14
N GLU A 987 17.91 -22.12 -11.45
CA GLU A 987 19.11 -22.19 -12.29
C GLU A 987 19.86 -20.85 -12.38
N GLN A 988 19.16 -19.70 -12.27
CA GLN A 988 19.81 -18.39 -12.29
C GLN A 988 20.66 -18.21 -11.03
N ASN A 989 20.07 -18.46 -9.86
CA ASN A 989 20.79 -18.35 -8.60
C ASN A 989 21.94 -19.36 -8.50
N MET A 990 21.76 -20.60 -8.97
CA MET A 990 22.82 -21.61 -8.99
C MET A 990 24.07 -21.13 -9.75
N GLN A 991 23.89 -20.57 -10.94
CA GLN A 991 25.01 -20.09 -11.76
C GLN A 991 25.70 -18.88 -11.12
N LEU A 992 24.91 -17.96 -10.57
CA LEU A 992 25.42 -16.72 -9.99
C LEU A 992 26.11 -16.93 -8.64
N ALA A 993 25.61 -17.85 -7.82
CA ALA A 993 26.26 -18.26 -6.57
C ALA A 993 27.65 -18.87 -6.81
N ALA A 994 27.87 -19.49 -7.97
CA ALA A 994 29.17 -20.04 -8.36
C ALA A 994 30.16 -19.00 -8.95
N ALA A 995 29.68 -17.81 -9.35
CA ALA A 995 30.40 -16.93 -10.28
C ALA A 995 31.70 -16.32 -9.73
N ARG A 996 31.71 -15.82 -8.49
CA ARG A 996 32.90 -15.19 -7.89
C ARG A 996 33.86 -16.20 -7.28
N GLU A 997 33.28 -17.17 -6.60
CA GLU A 997 34.04 -18.13 -5.81
C GLU A 997 34.84 -19.08 -6.71
N ALA A 998 34.67 -19.04 -8.03
CA ALA A 998 35.44 -19.79 -9.01
C ALA A 998 36.96 -19.44 -9.08
N GLU A 999 37.41 -18.34 -8.45
CA GLU A 999 38.85 -18.11 -8.16
C GLU A 999 39.34 -18.96 -6.97
N ARG A 1000 38.40 -19.40 -6.13
CA ARG A 1000 38.62 -20.04 -4.83
C ARG A 1000 38.26 -21.52 -4.83
N CYS A 1001 37.19 -21.94 -5.50
CA CYS A 1001 36.74 -23.32 -5.66
C CYS A 1001 36.52 -23.62 -7.15
N LEU A 1002 36.62 -24.87 -7.55
CA LEU A 1002 36.17 -25.31 -8.86
C LEU A 1002 34.68 -25.67 -8.74
N PHE A 1003 33.81 -24.79 -9.21
CA PHE A 1003 32.38 -25.04 -9.22
C PHE A 1003 31.98 -25.83 -10.45
N VAL A 1004 31.15 -26.84 -10.22
CA VAL A 1004 30.60 -27.67 -11.26
C VAL A 1004 29.08 -27.66 -11.14
N ALA A 1005 28.41 -27.02 -12.10
CA ALA A 1005 26.96 -26.85 -12.09
C ALA A 1005 26.35 -27.41 -13.38
N PRO A 1006 25.42 -28.38 -13.31
CA PRO A 1006 24.64 -28.80 -14.44
C PRO A 1006 23.58 -27.75 -14.76
N LEU A 1007 23.56 -27.32 -16.01
CA LEU A 1007 22.59 -26.43 -16.59
C LEU A 1007 21.47 -27.29 -17.18
N LEU A 1008 20.24 -26.97 -16.77
CA LEU A 1008 19.03 -27.57 -17.29
C LEU A 1008 18.43 -26.67 -18.37
N HIS A 1009 18.07 -27.26 -19.49
CA HIS A 1009 17.08 -26.70 -20.41
C HIS A 1009 15.71 -27.22 -19.97
N PHE A 1010 15.02 -26.52 -19.06
CA PHE A 1010 13.64 -26.88 -18.67
C PHE A 1010 12.55 -26.05 -19.33
N LEU A 1011 12.90 -25.03 -20.12
CA LEU A 1011 11.90 -24.13 -20.70
C LEU A 1011 12.36 -23.67 -22.09
N GLN A 1012 12.10 -24.52 -23.09
CA GLN A 1012 12.28 -24.14 -24.49
C GLN A 1012 11.07 -23.36 -25.03
N GLU A 1013 9.80 -23.70 -24.74
CA GLU A 1013 8.67 -22.97 -25.37
C GLU A 1013 7.37 -22.90 -24.54
N HIS A 1014 6.90 -21.67 -24.27
CA HIS A 1014 5.48 -21.34 -24.19
C HIS A 1014 5.15 -20.42 -25.38
N LEU A 1015 5.12 -21.01 -26.57
CA LEU A 1015 4.47 -20.44 -27.73
C LEU A 1015 3.07 -21.08 -27.85
N ILE A 1016 2.06 -20.20 -28.00
CA ILE A 1016 0.63 -20.45 -28.27
C ILE A 1016 -0.32 -20.40 -27.05
N SER A 1017 -0.77 -19.20 -26.68
CA SER A 1017 -2.22 -18.91 -26.57
C SER A 1017 -2.57 -17.43 -26.38
N PHE A 1018 -3.28 -16.90 -27.40
CA PHE A 1018 -4.24 -15.78 -27.44
C PHE A 1018 -3.83 -14.32 -27.14
N GLY A 1019 -3.75 -13.52 -28.22
CA GLY A 1019 -4.49 -12.25 -28.29
C GLY A 1019 -3.68 -10.95 -28.46
N TRP A 1020 -3.40 -10.57 -29.72
CA TRP A 1020 -3.17 -9.18 -30.18
C TRP A 1020 -2.04 -8.36 -29.52
N ALA A 1021 -0.81 -8.46 -30.03
CA ALA A 1021 0.15 -7.35 -30.28
C ALA A 1021 1.51 -7.92 -30.76
N PRO A 1022 2.08 -7.48 -31.90
CA PRO A 1022 3.34 -8.01 -32.40
C PRO A 1022 4.53 -7.17 -31.90
N PHE A 1023 4.91 -7.23 -30.62
CA PHE A 1023 6.22 -6.82 -30.08
C PHE A 1023 6.39 -7.37 -28.66
N LEU A 1024 7.59 -7.91 -28.35
CA LEU A 1024 8.16 -8.24 -27.03
C LEU A 1024 8.05 -9.70 -26.50
N VAL A 1025 9.22 -10.37 -26.56
CA VAL A 1025 9.88 -11.19 -25.52
C VAL A 1025 9.21 -12.48 -25.05
N PRO A 1026 9.58 -13.62 -25.67
CA PRO A 1026 9.87 -14.87 -24.97
C PRO A 1026 11.37 -15.17 -25.09
N THR A 1027 12.21 -14.27 -24.58
CA THR A 1027 13.67 -14.45 -24.46
C THR A 1027 14.18 -14.34 -23.02
N SER A 1028 13.33 -14.05 -22.02
CA SER A 1028 13.79 -13.74 -20.66
C SER A 1028 14.61 -14.87 -20.01
N SER A 1029 14.11 -16.09 -19.88
CA SER A 1029 14.88 -17.12 -19.15
C SER A 1029 16.21 -17.53 -19.83
N ALA A 1030 16.26 -17.57 -21.17
CA ALA A 1030 17.49 -17.87 -21.91
C ALA A 1030 18.44 -16.68 -21.98
N ALA A 1031 17.93 -15.44 -22.17
CA ALA A 1031 18.73 -14.23 -22.15
C ALA A 1031 19.27 -13.92 -20.75
N ASP A 1032 18.51 -14.18 -19.69
CA ASP A 1032 18.91 -13.98 -18.29
C ASP A 1032 19.94 -15.05 -17.88
N ARG A 1033 19.78 -16.31 -18.31
CA ARG A 1033 20.83 -17.35 -18.21
C ARG A 1033 22.07 -16.98 -19.01
N MET A 1034 21.93 -16.52 -20.25
CA MET A 1034 23.05 -16.01 -21.04
C MET A 1034 23.71 -14.81 -20.36
N GLN A 1035 22.95 -13.97 -19.68
CA GLN A 1035 23.47 -12.82 -18.97
C GLN A 1035 24.19 -13.20 -17.70
N ALA A 1036 23.69 -14.19 -16.94
CA ALA A 1036 24.40 -14.81 -15.82
C ALA A 1036 25.70 -15.47 -16.31
N CYS A 1037 25.64 -16.29 -17.36
CA CYS A 1037 26.81 -16.88 -18.01
C CYS A 1037 27.76 -15.83 -18.59
N ARG A 1038 27.26 -14.71 -19.13
CA ARG A 1038 28.07 -13.59 -19.64
C ARG A 1038 28.76 -12.87 -18.51
N LEU A 1039 28.07 -12.64 -17.39
CA LEU A 1039 28.68 -12.08 -16.19
C LEU A 1039 29.75 -13.03 -15.66
N VAL A 1040 29.48 -14.33 -15.60
CA VAL A 1040 30.49 -15.34 -15.27
C VAL A 1040 31.66 -15.32 -16.27
N SER A 1041 31.41 -15.16 -17.57
CA SER A 1041 32.47 -15.06 -18.58
C SER A 1041 33.36 -13.82 -18.42
N LEU A 1042 32.83 -12.72 -17.87
CA LEU A 1042 33.61 -11.53 -17.53
C LEU A 1042 34.55 -11.76 -16.34
N PHE A 1043 34.33 -12.81 -15.53
CA PHE A 1043 35.11 -13.09 -14.32
C PHE A 1043 36.37 -13.91 -14.55
N ARG A 1044 36.68 -14.37 -15.78
CA ARG A 1044 37.77 -15.36 -16.03
C ARG A 1044 37.70 -16.56 -15.05
N SER A 1045 36.52 -16.83 -14.52
CA SER A 1045 36.23 -17.82 -13.47
C SER A 1045 36.33 -19.23 -14.02
N ARG A 1046 36.95 -20.15 -13.26
CA ARG A 1046 36.97 -21.59 -13.57
C ARG A 1046 35.62 -22.19 -13.20
N SER A 1047 34.66 -22.18 -14.11
CA SER A 1047 33.34 -22.79 -13.89
C SER A 1047 33.09 -23.85 -14.95
N ILE A 1048 32.87 -25.09 -14.50
CA ILE A 1048 32.41 -26.18 -15.35
C ILE A 1048 30.89 -26.13 -15.35
N MET A 1049 30.31 -25.59 -16.41
CA MET A 1049 28.90 -25.68 -16.70
C MET A 1049 28.67 -26.96 -17.49
N GLN A 1050 28.18 -28.00 -16.85
CA GLN A 1050 27.71 -29.15 -17.61
C GLN A 1050 26.34 -28.79 -18.19
N MET A 1051 25.96 -29.36 -19.32
CA MET A 1051 24.55 -29.33 -19.70
C MET A 1051 24.10 -30.62 -20.33
N TYR A 1052 22.83 -30.88 -20.08
CA TYR A 1052 22.05 -31.94 -20.66
C TYR A 1052 21.53 -31.42 -21.98
N SER A 1053 22.23 -31.71 -23.08
CA SER A 1053 21.56 -31.66 -24.37
C SER A 1053 20.82 -32.97 -24.54
N LEU A 1054 19.52 -32.92 -24.27
CA LEU A 1054 18.62 -33.95 -24.72
C LEU A 1054 18.27 -33.55 -26.15
N PRO A 1055 18.62 -34.33 -27.16
CA PRO A 1055 17.59 -34.52 -28.19
C PRO A 1055 17.17 -35.98 -28.32
N CYS A 1056 17.72 -36.81 -27.42
CA CYS A 1056 17.16 -38.11 -27.07
C CYS A 1056 16.74 -38.21 -25.61
N PRO A 1057 15.92 -37.28 -25.05
CA PRO A 1057 15.07 -37.69 -23.94
C PRO A 1057 14.13 -38.80 -24.41
N GLY A 1058 13.89 -38.82 -25.72
CA GLY A 1058 12.88 -39.62 -26.35
C GLY A 1058 11.53 -39.01 -26.01
N GLU A 1059 10.92 -39.55 -24.99
CA GLU A 1059 9.51 -39.38 -24.69
C GLU A 1059 9.18 -38.04 -24.00
N ASP A 1060 10.14 -37.37 -23.34
CA ASP A 1060 9.85 -36.11 -22.61
C ASP A 1060 9.51 -34.94 -23.54
N GLY A 1061 9.97 -34.97 -24.80
CA GLY A 1061 9.65 -33.96 -25.81
C GLY A 1061 10.53 -32.71 -25.80
N PRO A 1062 10.20 -31.69 -26.61
CA PRO A 1062 11.10 -30.57 -26.92
C PRO A 1062 11.40 -29.67 -25.72
N SER A 1063 10.53 -29.55 -24.71
CA SER A 1063 10.80 -28.67 -23.55
C SER A 1063 12.10 -28.99 -22.79
N GLN A 1064 12.58 -30.23 -22.89
CA GLN A 1064 13.80 -30.72 -22.25
C GLN A 1064 14.99 -30.73 -23.22
N MET A 1065 14.75 -30.47 -24.51
CA MET A 1065 15.77 -30.65 -25.52
C MET A 1065 16.75 -29.47 -25.58
N GLY A 1066 18.05 -29.76 -25.57
CA GLY A 1066 19.08 -28.73 -25.72
C GLY A 1066 19.50 -28.67 -27.18
N LEU A 1067 18.91 -27.77 -27.97
CA LEU A 1067 19.13 -27.68 -29.43
C LEU A 1067 19.75 -26.35 -29.88
N GLU A 1068 19.95 -25.40 -28.97
CA GLU A 1068 20.59 -24.09 -29.20
C GLU A 1068 21.76 -23.84 -28.23
N ASP A 1069 22.15 -24.86 -27.48
CA ASP A 1069 23.13 -24.75 -26.41
C ASP A 1069 24.55 -24.57 -26.91
N ILE A 1070 24.93 -25.30 -27.97
CA ILE A 1070 26.22 -25.12 -28.63
C ILE A 1070 26.29 -23.69 -29.16
N ALA A 1071 25.23 -23.20 -29.81
CA ALA A 1071 25.15 -21.81 -30.26
C ALA A 1071 25.33 -20.82 -29.09
N MET A 1072 24.53 -20.98 -28.04
CA MET A 1072 24.55 -20.14 -26.85
C MET A 1072 25.96 -20.04 -26.25
N PHE A 1073 26.59 -21.17 -25.94
CA PHE A 1073 27.90 -21.18 -25.30
C PHE A 1073 29.03 -20.76 -26.25
N ARG A 1074 28.91 -20.99 -27.56
CA ARG A 1074 29.88 -20.50 -28.55
C ARG A 1074 29.92 -18.98 -28.62
N THR A 1075 28.80 -18.30 -28.38
CA THR A 1075 28.76 -16.82 -28.39
C THR A 1075 29.48 -16.16 -27.21
N LEU A 1076 29.69 -16.88 -26.10
CA LEU A 1076 30.33 -16.33 -24.90
C LEU A 1076 31.85 -16.16 -25.09
N PRO A 1077 32.42 -14.96 -24.91
CA PRO A 1077 33.87 -14.76 -25.02
C PRO A 1077 34.64 -15.62 -24.01
N GLY A 1078 35.76 -16.22 -24.45
CA GLY A 1078 36.60 -17.05 -23.59
C GLY A 1078 35.99 -18.40 -23.18
N SER A 1079 34.83 -18.79 -23.70
CA SER A 1079 34.25 -20.11 -23.42
C SER A 1079 34.97 -21.24 -24.14
N THR A 1080 34.98 -22.42 -23.51
CA THR A 1080 35.38 -23.71 -24.10
C THR A 1080 34.17 -24.63 -24.14
N VAL A 1081 33.84 -25.20 -25.31
CA VAL A 1081 32.69 -26.06 -25.53
C VAL A 1081 33.18 -27.47 -25.87
N PHE A 1082 33.05 -28.37 -24.92
CA PHE A 1082 33.28 -29.81 -25.05
C PHE A 1082 31.98 -30.52 -25.45
N TYR A 1083 32.09 -31.45 -26.38
CA TYR A 1083 31.02 -32.39 -26.72
C TYR A 1083 31.60 -33.82 -26.79
N PRO A 1084 31.83 -34.47 -25.63
CA PRO A 1084 32.36 -35.82 -25.58
C PRO A 1084 31.39 -36.85 -26.16
N SER A 1085 31.93 -37.78 -26.94
CA SER A 1085 31.16 -38.81 -27.66
C SER A 1085 30.97 -40.10 -26.87
N ASP A 1086 31.86 -40.42 -25.95
CA ASP A 1086 31.81 -41.63 -25.11
C ASP A 1086 32.25 -41.37 -23.65
N ALA A 1087 32.28 -42.42 -22.83
CA ALA A 1087 32.61 -42.28 -21.42
C ALA A 1087 34.06 -41.82 -21.17
N VAL A 1088 35.03 -42.33 -21.94
CA VAL A 1088 36.45 -41.96 -21.79
C VAL A 1088 36.67 -40.49 -22.14
N SER A 1089 36.17 -40.06 -23.31
CA SER A 1089 36.24 -38.66 -23.72
C SER A 1089 35.50 -37.74 -22.74
N CYS A 1090 34.40 -38.19 -22.12
CA CYS A 1090 33.69 -37.41 -21.10
C CYS A 1090 34.51 -37.21 -19.82
N GLU A 1091 35.13 -38.27 -19.26
CA GLU A 1091 35.99 -38.11 -18.09
C GLU A 1091 37.18 -37.18 -18.38
N ARG A 1092 37.76 -37.28 -19.58
CA ARG A 1092 38.84 -36.38 -20.03
C ARG A 1092 38.39 -34.95 -20.24
N ALA A 1093 37.17 -34.72 -20.73
CA ALA A 1093 36.60 -33.38 -20.83
C ALA A 1093 36.43 -32.73 -19.45
N VAL A 1094 35.96 -33.48 -18.44
CA VAL A 1094 35.87 -32.98 -17.05
C VAL A 1094 37.24 -32.64 -16.48
N GLU A 1095 38.24 -33.50 -16.72
CA GLU A 1095 39.63 -33.26 -16.30
C GLU A 1095 40.22 -32.00 -16.94
N LEU A 1096 40.02 -31.80 -18.24
CA LEU A 1096 40.53 -30.64 -18.96
C LEU A 1096 39.80 -29.36 -18.54
N ALA A 1097 38.47 -29.42 -18.41
CA ALA A 1097 37.66 -28.29 -18.01
C ALA A 1097 38.05 -27.74 -16.62
N ALA A 1098 38.53 -28.60 -15.72
CA ALA A 1098 39.03 -28.21 -14.40
C ALA A 1098 40.26 -27.28 -14.43
N ARG A 1099 41.02 -27.28 -15.53
CA ARG A 1099 42.29 -26.54 -15.68
C ARG A 1099 42.15 -25.22 -16.43
N VAL A 1100 40.99 -24.98 -17.06
CA VAL A 1100 40.78 -23.85 -17.97
C VAL A 1100 40.18 -22.67 -17.22
N ASN A 1101 40.73 -21.48 -17.45
CA ASN A 1101 40.13 -20.23 -16.99
C ASN A 1101 39.01 -19.82 -17.93
N GLY A 1102 37.86 -19.44 -17.38
CA GLY A 1102 36.66 -19.07 -18.14
C GLY A 1102 35.60 -20.16 -18.13
N ILE A 1103 34.52 -19.90 -18.87
CA ILE A 1103 33.37 -20.80 -18.94
C ILE A 1103 33.72 -22.06 -19.70
N CYS A 1104 33.66 -23.20 -19.02
CA CYS A 1104 33.77 -24.51 -19.67
C CYS A 1104 32.40 -25.15 -19.74
N PHE A 1105 31.94 -25.45 -20.95
CA PHE A 1105 30.69 -26.12 -21.22
C PHE A 1105 30.93 -27.57 -21.62
N ILE A 1106 30.31 -28.54 -20.94
CA ILE A 1106 30.39 -29.96 -21.29
C ILE A 1106 28.99 -30.48 -21.68
N ARG A 1107 28.80 -30.76 -22.96
CA ARG A 1107 27.56 -31.30 -23.51
C ARG A 1107 27.52 -32.81 -23.34
N THR A 1108 26.61 -33.32 -22.52
CA THR A 1108 26.46 -34.77 -22.26
C THR A 1108 25.15 -35.32 -22.80
N GLY A 1109 25.15 -36.60 -23.19
CA GLY A 1109 24.03 -37.32 -23.78
C GLY A 1109 23.37 -38.31 -22.81
N ARG A 1110 22.06 -38.51 -22.99
CA ARG A 1110 21.25 -39.48 -22.23
C ARG A 1110 21.42 -40.95 -22.64
N PRO A 1111 21.49 -41.29 -23.94
CA PRO A 1111 21.63 -42.69 -24.38
C PRO A 1111 22.92 -43.33 -23.90
N ASN A 1112 22.89 -44.64 -23.68
CA ASN A 1112 24.10 -45.41 -23.44
C ASN A 1112 24.81 -45.66 -24.77
N THR A 1113 25.97 -45.03 -24.96
CA THR A 1113 26.76 -45.16 -26.19
C THR A 1113 27.96 -46.09 -25.97
N PRO A 1114 28.41 -46.84 -26.98
CA PRO A 1114 29.61 -47.67 -26.88
C PRO A 1114 30.87 -46.84 -26.59
N VAL A 1115 31.72 -47.35 -25.70
CA VAL A 1115 33.08 -46.83 -25.49
C VAL A 1115 33.94 -47.17 -26.70
N ILE A 1116 34.56 -46.16 -27.32
CA ILE A 1116 35.36 -46.30 -28.54
C ILE A 1116 36.83 -45.97 -28.31
N TYR A 1117 37.16 -45.16 -27.31
CA TYR A 1117 38.53 -44.79 -27.00
C TYR A 1117 39.16 -45.73 -25.97
N SER A 1118 40.48 -45.94 -26.07
CA SER A 1118 41.26 -46.60 -25.02
C SER A 1118 41.31 -45.72 -23.77
N ASN A 1119 41.42 -46.31 -22.57
CA ASN A 1119 41.50 -45.54 -21.33
C ASN A 1119 42.74 -44.62 -21.26
N GLU A 1120 43.80 -45.00 -22.00
CA GLU A 1120 45.07 -44.30 -22.15
C GLU A 1120 45.03 -43.18 -23.21
N GLU A 1121 43.94 -43.09 -23.98
CA GLU A 1121 43.78 -42.09 -25.03
C GLU A 1121 43.94 -40.67 -24.47
N GLN A 1122 44.77 -39.87 -25.15
CA GLN A 1122 45.07 -38.51 -24.75
C GLN A 1122 44.17 -37.52 -25.47
N PHE A 1123 43.59 -36.58 -24.74
CA PHE A 1123 42.74 -35.52 -25.27
C PHE A 1123 43.33 -34.16 -24.97
N SER A 1124 43.18 -33.23 -25.91
CA SER A 1124 43.58 -31.82 -25.77
C SER A 1124 42.46 -30.91 -26.25
N ILE A 1125 42.37 -29.72 -25.68
CA ILE A 1125 41.39 -28.71 -26.08
C ILE A 1125 41.72 -28.22 -27.50
N GLY A 1126 40.72 -28.15 -28.39
CA GLY A 1126 40.91 -27.73 -29.77
C GLY A 1126 41.55 -28.78 -30.66
N GLN A 1127 41.57 -30.05 -30.24
CA GLN A 1127 42.09 -31.17 -31.02
C GLN A 1127 40.98 -32.17 -31.31
N ALA A 1128 40.65 -32.34 -32.60
CA ALA A 1128 39.69 -33.33 -33.06
C ALA A 1128 40.35 -34.72 -33.21
N LYS A 1129 39.53 -35.77 -33.27
CA LYS A 1129 39.97 -37.17 -33.40
C LYS A 1129 39.45 -37.77 -34.69
N ILE A 1130 40.36 -38.31 -35.49
CA ILE A 1130 40.00 -39.10 -36.66
C ILE A 1130 39.82 -40.55 -36.23
N VAL A 1131 38.57 -40.93 -36.00
CA VAL A 1131 38.19 -42.22 -35.41
C VAL A 1131 38.00 -43.32 -36.45
N ARG A 1132 37.88 -42.93 -37.73
CA ARG A 1132 37.84 -43.85 -38.87
C ARG A 1132 38.48 -43.20 -40.08
N HIS A 1133 39.44 -43.88 -40.70
CA HIS A 1133 40.06 -43.42 -41.95
C HIS A 1133 40.59 -44.58 -42.78
N SER A 1134 40.75 -44.34 -44.07
CA SER A 1134 41.41 -45.21 -45.03
C SER A 1134 41.95 -44.41 -46.22
N ASP A 1135 42.84 -44.98 -47.03
CA ASP A 1135 43.30 -44.34 -48.27
C ASP A 1135 42.21 -44.26 -49.36
N LYS A 1136 41.08 -44.95 -49.15
CA LYS A 1136 39.96 -44.98 -50.09
C LYS A 1136 38.90 -43.91 -49.79
N ASP A 1137 39.06 -43.14 -48.71
CA ASP A 1137 38.07 -42.17 -48.26
C ASP A 1137 37.80 -41.11 -49.35
N ARG A 1138 36.52 -40.86 -49.65
CA ARG A 1138 36.07 -39.89 -50.67
C ARG A 1138 35.34 -38.69 -50.10
N LEU A 1139 35.03 -38.73 -48.82
CA LEU A 1139 34.36 -37.67 -48.07
C LEU A 1139 34.68 -37.80 -46.58
N MET A 1140 34.45 -36.72 -45.85
CA MET A 1140 34.66 -36.64 -44.40
C MET A 1140 33.34 -36.31 -43.72
N ILE A 1141 32.97 -37.11 -42.73
CA ILE A 1141 31.87 -36.83 -41.81
C ILE A 1141 32.44 -36.19 -40.56
N VAL A 1142 31.98 -35.00 -40.20
CA VAL A 1142 32.37 -34.26 -38.99
C VAL A 1142 31.18 -34.26 -38.03
N THR A 1143 31.39 -34.77 -36.82
CA THR A 1143 30.30 -34.93 -35.85
C THR A 1143 30.85 -34.99 -34.43
N ALA A 1144 29.96 -35.10 -33.44
CA ALA A 1144 30.28 -35.29 -32.03
C ALA A 1144 29.08 -35.87 -31.28
N GLY A 1145 29.31 -36.50 -30.13
CA GLY A 1145 28.24 -37.02 -29.29
C GLY A 1145 27.50 -38.20 -29.91
N VAL A 1146 26.17 -38.17 -29.82
CA VAL A 1146 25.32 -39.29 -30.24
C VAL A 1146 25.33 -39.54 -31.75
N THR A 1147 25.47 -38.50 -32.56
CA THR A 1147 25.51 -38.61 -34.03
C THR A 1147 26.81 -39.26 -34.55
N LEU A 1148 27.85 -39.38 -33.69
CA LEU A 1148 29.05 -40.15 -34.03
C LEU A 1148 28.73 -41.63 -34.30
N PHE A 1149 27.81 -42.21 -33.54
CA PHE A 1149 27.45 -43.62 -33.67
C PHE A 1149 26.55 -43.87 -34.89
N GLU A 1150 25.70 -42.91 -35.24
CA GLU A 1150 24.98 -42.91 -36.52
C GLU A 1150 25.95 -42.80 -37.70
N ALA A 1151 27.02 -41.99 -37.59
CA ALA A 1151 28.06 -41.90 -38.61
C ALA A 1151 28.86 -43.21 -38.77
N PHE A 1152 29.17 -43.93 -37.69
CA PHE A 1152 29.79 -45.26 -37.78
C PHE A 1152 28.90 -46.25 -38.52
N THR A 1153 27.61 -46.29 -38.17
CA THR A 1153 26.62 -47.15 -38.81
C THR A 1153 26.49 -46.82 -40.30
N ALA A 1154 26.39 -45.54 -40.64
CA ALA A 1154 26.35 -45.07 -42.02
C ALA A 1154 27.61 -45.47 -42.80
N ALA A 1155 28.80 -45.31 -42.21
CA ALA A 1155 30.06 -45.66 -42.85
C ALA A 1155 30.22 -47.15 -43.13
N ASP A 1156 29.71 -48.03 -42.25
CA ASP A 1156 29.71 -49.48 -42.50
C ASP A 1156 28.79 -49.87 -43.66
N VAL A 1157 27.60 -49.29 -43.71
CA VAL A 1157 26.64 -49.52 -44.79
C VAL A 1157 27.17 -48.97 -46.12
N LEU A 1158 27.71 -47.75 -46.14
CA LEU A 1158 28.30 -47.14 -47.33
C LEU A 1158 29.46 -47.97 -47.90
N ALA A 1159 30.36 -48.46 -47.04
CA ALA A 1159 31.49 -49.27 -47.47
C ALA A 1159 31.01 -50.63 -48.01
N LYS A 1160 30.05 -51.28 -47.34
CA LYS A 1160 29.57 -52.62 -47.69
C LYS A 1160 28.66 -52.64 -48.92
N GLU A 1161 27.73 -51.69 -49.01
CA GLU A 1161 26.65 -51.72 -50.02
C GLU A 1161 26.91 -50.80 -51.21
N LYS A 1162 27.68 -49.72 -51.02
CA LYS A 1162 27.95 -48.71 -52.07
C LYS A 1162 29.42 -48.62 -52.47
N GLY A 1163 30.32 -49.31 -51.76
CA GLY A 1163 31.76 -49.19 -51.97
C GLY A 1163 32.32 -47.78 -51.68
N LEU A 1164 31.55 -46.94 -50.99
CA LEU A 1164 31.92 -45.56 -50.66
C LEU A 1164 32.58 -45.54 -49.28
N HIS A 1165 33.86 -45.21 -49.23
CA HIS A 1165 34.60 -45.08 -47.98
C HIS A 1165 34.60 -43.63 -47.49
N VAL A 1166 34.44 -43.45 -46.19
CA VAL A 1166 34.28 -42.13 -45.55
C VAL A 1166 35.21 -42.03 -44.35
N CYS A 1167 35.84 -40.87 -44.19
CA CYS A 1167 36.58 -40.50 -42.99
C CYS A 1167 35.57 -40.02 -41.92
N ILE A 1168 35.74 -40.38 -40.66
CA ILE A 1168 34.91 -39.86 -39.56
C ILE A 1168 35.79 -39.08 -38.58
N CYS A 1169 35.39 -37.83 -38.32
CA CYS A 1169 36.03 -36.91 -37.40
C CYS A 1169 35.10 -36.62 -36.22
N ASP A 1170 35.55 -36.99 -35.02
CA ASP A 1170 34.94 -36.60 -33.75
C ASP A 1170 35.59 -35.29 -33.28
N LEU A 1171 34.79 -34.23 -33.15
CA LEU A 1171 35.33 -32.90 -32.82
C LEU A 1171 35.94 -32.81 -31.44
N PHE A 1172 35.41 -33.55 -30.46
CA PHE A 1172 35.68 -33.42 -29.02
C PHE A 1172 35.39 -32.03 -28.41
N THR A 1173 35.95 -30.95 -28.98
CA THR A 1173 35.62 -29.55 -28.66
C THR A 1173 35.09 -28.82 -29.89
N VAL A 1174 33.90 -28.21 -29.78
CA VAL A 1174 33.33 -27.35 -30.82
C VAL A 1174 33.92 -25.93 -30.75
N LYS A 1175 34.38 -25.52 -29.56
CA LYS A 1175 35.10 -24.26 -29.34
C LYS A 1175 36.20 -24.45 -28.29
N PRO A 1176 37.47 -24.12 -28.60
CA PRO A 1176 37.99 -23.85 -29.94
C PRO A 1176 37.84 -25.07 -30.87
N ILE A 1177 37.70 -24.82 -32.16
CA ILE A 1177 37.58 -25.87 -33.18
C ILE A 1177 38.94 -26.19 -33.79
N ASP A 1178 39.21 -27.47 -34.08
CA ASP A 1178 40.47 -27.91 -34.71
C ASP A 1178 40.50 -27.60 -36.22
N LYS A 1179 40.68 -26.32 -36.55
CA LYS A 1179 40.71 -25.84 -37.95
C LYS A 1179 41.76 -26.57 -38.79
N ARG A 1180 42.92 -26.88 -38.20
CA ARG A 1180 44.04 -27.50 -38.92
C ARG A 1180 43.69 -28.92 -39.36
N THR A 1181 43.29 -29.78 -38.42
CA THR A 1181 42.95 -31.17 -38.73
C THR A 1181 41.76 -31.24 -39.68
N LEU A 1182 40.74 -30.38 -39.50
CA LEU A 1182 39.59 -30.31 -40.40
C LEU A 1182 40.00 -29.98 -41.84
N ALA A 1183 40.83 -28.97 -42.04
CA ALA A 1183 41.29 -28.58 -43.38
C ALA A 1183 42.18 -29.66 -44.03
N GLU A 1184 43.11 -30.26 -43.26
CA GLU A 1184 44.00 -31.32 -43.75
C GLU A 1184 43.20 -32.55 -44.20
N GLN A 1185 42.23 -32.99 -43.40
CA GLN A 1185 41.41 -34.16 -43.71
C GLN A 1185 40.39 -33.89 -44.81
N ALA A 1186 39.76 -32.72 -44.83
CA ALA A 1186 38.85 -32.32 -45.91
C ALA A 1186 39.56 -32.32 -47.27
N LYS A 1187 40.78 -31.79 -47.34
CA LYS A 1187 41.60 -31.84 -48.56
C LYS A 1187 42.00 -33.27 -48.94
N ARG A 1188 42.40 -34.08 -47.96
CA ARG A 1188 42.79 -35.50 -48.20
C ARG A 1188 41.67 -36.29 -48.88
N VAL A 1189 40.42 -36.05 -48.50
CA VAL A 1189 39.26 -36.78 -49.06
C VAL A 1189 38.68 -36.13 -50.33
N GLY A 1190 39.32 -35.09 -50.88
CA GLY A 1190 38.88 -34.43 -52.11
C GLY A 1190 37.85 -33.31 -51.91
N GLY A 1191 37.88 -32.63 -50.76
CA GLY A 1191 37.12 -31.41 -50.49
C GLY A 1191 35.68 -31.62 -50.03
N LYS A 1192 35.19 -32.86 -49.89
CA LYS A 1192 33.78 -33.14 -49.56
C LYS A 1192 33.60 -33.37 -48.06
N VAL A 1193 32.85 -32.49 -47.41
CA VAL A 1193 32.60 -32.54 -45.96
C VAL A 1193 31.10 -32.57 -45.67
N LEU A 1194 30.69 -33.48 -44.80
CA LEU A 1194 29.34 -33.56 -44.25
C LEU A 1194 29.40 -33.32 -42.74
N THR A 1195 28.70 -32.33 -42.22
CA THR A 1195 28.48 -32.23 -40.77
C THR A 1195 27.16 -32.88 -40.39
N VAL A 1196 27.14 -33.55 -39.26
CA VAL A 1196 25.92 -34.15 -38.70
C VAL A 1196 25.86 -33.81 -37.22
N GLU A 1197 24.76 -33.21 -36.78
CA GLU A 1197 24.62 -32.78 -35.40
C GLU A 1197 23.21 -32.90 -34.85
N ASP A 1198 23.16 -33.15 -33.55
CA ASP A 1198 21.94 -33.19 -32.79
C ASP A 1198 21.70 -31.83 -32.11
N HIS A 1199 21.43 -30.82 -32.93
CA HIS A 1199 21.32 -29.38 -32.62
C HIS A 1199 20.61 -28.69 -33.80
N TYR A 1200 20.07 -27.48 -33.60
CA TYR A 1200 19.58 -26.64 -34.70
C TYR A 1200 20.71 -26.27 -35.68
N PRO A 1201 20.41 -25.96 -36.95
CA PRO A 1201 21.45 -25.61 -37.92
C PRO A 1201 22.23 -24.36 -37.51
N GLU A 1202 21.59 -23.38 -36.86
CA GLU A 1202 22.21 -22.11 -36.51
C GLU A 1202 23.13 -22.22 -35.28
N GLY A 1203 24.38 -21.78 -35.43
CA GLY A 1203 25.35 -21.68 -34.35
C GLY A 1203 25.86 -23.02 -33.81
N GLY A 1204 25.52 -24.15 -34.43
CA GLY A 1204 25.97 -25.49 -34.07
C GLY A 1204 27.37 -25.86 -34.59
N ILE A 1205 27.59 -27.16 -34.76
CA ILE A 1205 28.78 -27.80 -35.37
C ILE A 1205 28.92 -27.38 -36.84
N GLY A 1206 27.84 -27.40 -37.61
CA GLY A 1206 27.79 -27.03 -39.03
C GLY A 1206 28.33 -25.63 -39.25
N ASP A 1207 27.78 -24.64 -38.55
CA ASP A 1207 28.26 -23.25 -38.59
C ASP A 1207 29.70 -23.08 -38.10
N ALA A 1208 30.11 -23.84 -37.07
CA ALA A 1208 31.48 -23.80 -36.56
C ALA A 1208 32.49 -24.32 -37.59
N VAL A 1209 32.17 -25.44 -38.25
CA VAL A 1209 32.99 -26.04 -39.31
C VAL A 1209 32.98 -25.17 -40.56
N ALA A 1210 31.82 -24.65 -40.97
CA ALA A 1210 31.69 -23.72 -42.08
C ALA A 1210 32.59 -22.49 -41.87
N SER A 1211 32.53 -21.88 -40.68
CA SER A 1211 33.37 -20.74 -40.33
C SER A 1211 34.87 -21.10 -40.32
N ALA A 1212 35.24 -22.29 -39.85
CA ALA A 1212 36.63 -22.75 -39.82
C ALA A 1212 37.19 -23.01 -41.22
N LEU A 1213 36.35 -23.48 -42.15
CA LEU A 1213 36.74 -23.87 -43.50
C LEU A 1213 36.43 -22.82 -44.58
N ALA A 1214 35.85 -21.67 -44.22
CA ALA A 1214 35.42 -20.63 -45.16
C ALA A 1214 36.53 -20.07 -46.07
N GLU A 1215 37.81 -20.18 -45.67
CA GLU A 1215 38.95 -19.72 -46.47
C GLU A 1215 39.39 -20.72 -47.57
N TYR A 1216 38.81 -21.92 -47.60
CA TYR A 1216 39.16 -22.99 -48.55
C TYR A 1216 38.07 -23.12 -49.63
N SER A 1217 38.31 -22.52 -50.80
CA SER A 1217 37.36 -22.52 -51.92
C SER A 1217 37.11 -23.90 -52.55
N ASP A 1218 38.00 -24.85 -52.30
CA ASP A 1218 37.98 -26.23 -52.78
C ASP A 1218 37.19 -27.19 -51.87
N ILE A 1219 36.63 -26.69 -50.75
CA ILE A 1219 35.84 -27.48 -49.81
C ILE A 1219 34.34 -27.24 -50.02
N GLN A 1220 33.61 -28.31 -50.31
CA GLN A 1220 32.15 -28.36 -50.32
C GLN A 1220 31.65 -28.93 -48.99
N LEU A 1221 30.88 -28.12 -48.26
CA LEU A 1221 30.27 -28.50 -46.99
C LEU A 1221 28.76 -28.67 -47.15
N THR A 1222 28.23 -29.78 -46.65
CA THR A 1222 26.80 -30.04 -46.45
C THR A 1222 26.56 -30.30 -44.96
N SER A 1223 25.40 -29.92 -44.43
CA SER A 1223 25.07 -30.09 -43.01
C SER A 1223 23.72 -30.79 -42.83
N LEU A 1224 23.69 -31.77 -41.92
CA LEU A 1224 22.49 -32.38 -41.37
C LEU A 1224 22.35 -31.94 -39.90
N ALA A 1225 21.19 -31.38 -39.59
CA ALA A 1225 20.85 -30.82 -38.29
C ALA A 1225 19.34 -30.92 -38.08
N VAL A 1226 18.88 -30.78 -36.85
CA VAL A 1226 17.44 -30.75 -36.52
C VAL A 1226 16.84 -29.48 -37.10
N ASN A 1227 15.90 -29.57 -38.05
CA ASN A 1227 15.44 -28.43 -38.84
C ASN A 1227 14.03 -27.89 -38.47
N ALA A 1228 13.43 -28.42 -37.40
CA ALA A 1228 12.12 -28.03 -36.92
C ALA A 1228 12.00 -28.27 -35.41
N LEU A 1229 11.00 -27.65 -34.77
CA LEU A 1229 10.67 -27.95 -33.37
C LEU A 1229 10.37 -29.45 -33.20
N PRO A 1230 11.08 -30.17 -32.30
CA PRO A 1230 10.85 -31.59 -32.14
C PRO A 1230 9.56 -31.96 -31.43
N ARG A 1231 9.38 -33.27 -31.22
CA ARG A 1231 8.25 -33.85 -30.48
C ARG A 1231 8.70 -35.01 -29.61
N SER A 1232 7.81 -35.49 -28.75
CA SER A 1232 8.01 -36.73 -27.99
C SER A 1232 7.99 -37.96 -28.90
N GLY A 1233 8.94 -38.88 -28.70
CA GLY A 1233 9.00 -40.18 -29.37
C GLY A 1233 10.30 -40.91 -29.07
N PRO A 1234 10.45 -42.21 -29.37
CA PRO A 1234 11.70 -42.93 -29.08
C PRO A 1234 12.93 -42.28 -29.75
N PRO A 1235 14.11 -42.25 -29.08
CA PRO A 1235 15.36 -41.69 -29.60
C PRO A 1235 15.64 -41.92 -31.09
N ASP A 1236 15.70 -43.18 -31.51
CA ASP A 1236 16.03 -43.57 -32.88
C ASP A 1236 14.97 -43.07 -33.89
N SER A 1237 13.69 -43.04 -33.47
CA SER A 1237 12.60 -42.52 -34.31
C SER A 1237 12.68 -41.01 -34.49
N LEU A 1238 13.15 -40.27 -33.49
CA LEU A 1238 13.35 -38.83 -33.58
C LEU A 1238 14.54 -38.49 -34.46
N MET A 1239 15.67 -39.19 -34.32
CA MET A 1239 16.83 -39.00 -35.20
C MET A 1239 16.47 -39.23 -36.66
N ASP A 1240 15.65 -40.25 -36.95
CA ASP A 1240 15.17 -40.49 -38.31
C ASP A 1240 14.20 -39.41 -38.77
N MET A 1241 13.22 -39.03 -37.94
CA MET A 1241 12.25 -37.99 -38.26
C MET A 1241 12.89 -36.64 -38.60
N PHE A 1242 13.97 -36.26 -37.90
CA PHE A 1242 14.65 -34.99 -38.08
C PHE A 1242 15.87 -35.05 -39.00
N GLY A 1243 16.05 -36.16 -39.73
CA GLY A 1243 17.03 -36.23 -40.81
C GLY A 1243 18.48 -36.36 -40.38
N ILE A 1244 18.74 -36.87 -39.18
CA ILE A 1244 20.10 -37.02 -38.61
C ILE A 1244 20.47 -38.48 -38.29
N SER A 1245 19.59 -39.44 -38.61
CA SER A 1245 19.86 -40.89 -38.50
C SER A 1245 20.86 -41.37 -39.56
N ALA A 1246 21.45 -42.54 -39.34
CA ALA A 1246 22.37 -43.20 -40.28
C ALA A 1246 21.81 -43.29 -41.70
N LYS A 1247 20.50 -43.51 -41.85
CA LYS A 1247 19.80 -43.52 -43.14
C LYS A 1247 20.00 -42.20 -43.91
N HIS A 1248 19.76 -41.06 -43.24
CA HIS A 1248 19.89 -39.75 -43.86
C HIS A 1248 21.35 -39.36 -44.09
N ILE A 1249 22.27 -39.80 -43.21
CA ILE A 1249 23.72 -39.65 -43.41
C ILE A 1249 24.17 -40.38 -44.69
N ILE A 1250 23.69 -41.62 -44.90
CA ILE A 1250 23.97 -42.40 -46.11
C ILE A 1250 23.49 -41.65 -47.36
N GLU A 1251 22.23 -41.19 -47.36
CA GLU A 1251 21.63 -40.45 -48.47
C GLU A 1251 22.44 -39.19 -48.81
N ALA A 1252 22.79 -38.39 -47.80
CA ALA A 1252 23.60 -37.18 -47.98
C ALA A 1252 25.02 -37.48 -48.49
N CYS A 1253 25.67 -38.55 -47.99
CA CYS A 1253 27.00 -38.97 -48.45
C CYS A 1253 26.97 -39.40 -49.93
N VAL A 1254 25.97 -40.18 -50.33
CA VAL A 1254 25.80 -40.62 -51.73
C VAL A 1254 25.58 -39.43 -52.66
N GLN A 1255 24.72 -38.49 -52.25
CA GLN A 1255 24.46 -37.26 -52.99
C GLN A 1255 25.74 -36.41 -53.14
N LEU A 1256 26.50 -36.24 -52.06
CA LEU A 1256 27.75 -35.48 -52.07
C LEU A 1256 28.85 -36.17 -52.89
N ALA A 1257 28.88 -37.51 -52.90
CA ALA A 1257 29.83 -38.28 -53.70
C ALA A 1257 29.59 -38.16 -55.22
N GLY A 1258 28.38 -37.80 -55.66
CA GLY A 1258 28.01 -37.70 -57.07
C GLY A 1258 27.58 -39.03 -57.70
N HIS A 1259 27.19 -40.01 -56.88
CA HIS A 1259 26.61 -41.28 -57.33
C HIS A 1259 25.08 -41.16 -57.31
N ALA A 1260 24.50 -40.60 -58.37
CA ALA A 1260 23.05 -40.70 -58.63
C ALA A 1260 22.73 -42.06 -59.29
#